data_AF-A0A7W8K445-F1
#
_entry.id   AF-A0A7W8K445-F1
#
_cell.length_a   1.000
_cell.length_b   1.000
_cell.length_c   1.000
_cell.angle_alpha   90.00
_cell.angle_beta   90.00
_cell.angle_gamma   90.00
#
_symmetry.space_group_name_H-M   'P 1'
#
loop_
_entity.id
_entity.type
_entity.pdbx_description
1 polymer ?
#
loop_
_entity_poly.entity_id
_entity_poly.type
_entity_poly.pdbx_seq_one_letter_code
_entity_poly.pdbx_strand_id
1 'polypeptide(L)'
;MIPTAALFSTDTLPGHPAFDTQAITGLAEWRHHIPMLFKLLAGSSTQAIAWPIYGDGVETECVLAAPMAQAQASWQALCALMELPKSPAISDLLAGGQSWLVLDGVQLINHDIGTAEYAGALQALREEAQQLHAALLRGDRQVLAPLLRMPELGYWSASASAQLMEIEESDVDELPFLQDQGLEGLEWVEDALCYAVKGPDGQHGLVTPYGRWIAPLSLGATGLDTYHAGDGWITFAFGEAHGVMDLNGVIVFPPAPGALYVISPHLLQRVLPDGASSLLRLPDGALLLDGVDNFCQRDDGLLDFERQSNDEDERNVCGVMDVNGAVLLPPQFFSVQNFGTKKKLAIVSQRIDGRFLFGLANLKGELVAPCQYSEIDCATTSSPPKVRKNLIYATDAQGLACMLSLDGKQVFTPQYPPAHHLRGVVVQDDFLYVIKDGWAWSMDFTGALLQQHGTVEAFKADITAQLSAAMGLSRQKAAPKNSYTPTQILQQAGREQLFAMAALLLQGDRELAQRCVDITLEELAEDDPHEEYEGATIEAACFFLLWSTAAHVLGHGTTLDWKAIDEVARIGQHIDLPALHDFQWVDREDGDNMDAGLAAIARHLAPHGLRLVNMHGGEDTYYLGVVRGQDAAAFSKVALQAALRPVLL
;
A
#
# COMPACT_ATOMS: atom_id res chain seq x y z
N MET A 1 -5.52 3.74 -19.21
CA MET A 1 -5.14 4.16 -20.58
C MET A 1 -3.79 4.85 -20.54
N ILE A 2 -2.81 4.35 -21.31
CA ILE A 2 -1.49 4.98 -21.47
C ILE A 2 -1.55 5.92 -22.69
N PRO A 3 -1.42 7.25 -22.53
CA PRO A 3 -1.44 8.17 -23.65
C PRO A 3 -0.31 7.91 -24.64
N THR A 4 -0.61 7.90 -25.93
CA THR A 4 0.34 7.49 -26.98
C THR A 4 0.40 8.51 -28.11
N ALA A 5 1.60 8.68 -28.67
CA ALA A 5 1.87 9.33 -29.94
C ALA A 5 2.16 8.28 -31.01
N ALA A 6 1.69 8.49 -32.23
CA ALA A 6 1.97 7.60 -33.35
C ALA A 6 2.47 8.38 -34.57
N LEU A 7 3.36 7.74 -35.33
CA LEU A 7 3.66 8.11 -36.71
C LEU A 7 3.11 7.04 -37.63
N PHE A 8 2.36 7.46 -38.63
CA PHE A 8 1.89 6.58 -39.68
C PHE A 8 1.95 7.28 -41.04
N SER A 9 1.88 6.48 -42.09
CA SER A 9 1.88 6.97 -43.46
C SER A 9 0.58 6.65 -44.18
N THR A 10 0.15 7.58 -45.03
CA THR A 10 -1.02 7.43 -45.88
C THR A 10 -0.74 8.03 -47.27
N ASP A 11 -1.34 7.49 -48.34
CA ASP A 11 -1.11 7.98 -49.70
C ASP A 11 -1.93 9.23 -49.99
N THR A 12 -3.09 9.34 -49.35
CA THR A 12 -3.98 10.49 -49.49
C THR A 12 -4.48 10.93 -48.13
N LEU A 13 -4.91 12.19 -48.00
CA LEU A 13 -5.43 12.73 -46.76
C LEU A 13 -6.97 12.66 -46.72
N PRO A 14 -7.60 12.73 -45.54
CA PRO A 14 -9.04 12.87 -45.39
C PRO A 14 -9.61 13.97 -46.28
N GLY A 15 -10.75 13.68 -46.93
CA GLY A 15 -11.37 14.53 -47.94
C GLY A 15 -10.98 14.20 -49.39
N HIS A 16 -9.95 13.37 -49.61
CA HIS A 16 -9.69 12.79 -50.93
C HIS A 16 -10.58 11.56 -51.18
N PRO A 17 -11.18 11.36 -52.38
CA PRO A 17 -12.07 10.23 -52.65
C PRO A 17 -11.43 8.83 -52.52
N ALA A 18 -10.10 8.76 -52.60
CA ALA A 18 -9.33 7.53 -52.45
C ALA A 18 -8.77 7.34 -51.03
N PHE A 19 -9.15 8.18 -50.06
CA PHE A 19 -8.73 8.02 -48.67
C PHE A 19 -9.38 6.78 -48.07
N ASP A 20 -8.53 5.91 -47.51
CA ASP A 20 -8.94 4.68 -46.87
C ASP A 20 -8.13 4.50 -45.58
N THR A 21 -8.83 4.41 -44.45
CA THR A 21 -8.20 4.16 -43.15
C THR A 21 -7.57 2.78 -43.06
N GLN A 22 -8.00 1.81 -43.88
CA GLN A 22 -7.38 0.48 -43.95
C GLN A 22 -6.05 0.47 -44.72
N ALA A 23 -5.79 1.51 -45.53
CA ALA A 23 -4.53 1.66 -46.26
C ALA A 23 -3.43 2.31 -45.41
N ILE A 24 -3.72 2.74 -44.18
CA ILE A 24 -2.74 3.37 -43.29
C ILE A 24 -1.66 2.36 -42.89
N THR A 25 -0.40 2.76 -43.01
CA THR A 25 0.74 1.97 -42.54
C THR A 25 1.36 2.67 -41.34
N GLY A 26 1.31 2.06 -40.16
CA GLY A 26 2.02 2.60 -39.00
C GLY A 26 3.53 2.44 -39.15
N LEU A 27 4.26 3.41 -38.60
CA LEU A 27 5.72 3.50 -38.71
C LEU A 27 6.38 3.49 -37.34
N ALA A 28 5.77 4.14 -36.35
CA ALA A 28 6.29 4.23 -34.99
C ALA A 28 5.20 4.55 -33.98
N GLU A 29 5.42 4.16 -32.73
CA GLU A 29 4.54 4.39 -31.57
C GLU A 29 5.39 4.83 -30.38
N TRP A 30 4.88 5.76 -29.58
CA TRP A 30 5.55 6.26 -28.39
C TRP A 30 4.58 6.59 -27.26
N ARG A 31 4.85 6.08 -26.05
CA ARG A 31 4.00 6.25 -24.87
C ARG A 31 4.44 7.46 -24.03
N HIS A 32 3.46 8.08 -23.36
CA HIS A 32 3.52 9.23 -22.45
C HIS A 32 3.94 10.60 -23.03
N HIS A 33 4.57 10.66 -24.19
CA HIS A 33 4.98 11.95 -24.78
C HIS A 33 5.20 11.85 -26.30
N ILE A 34 5.23 13.01 -26.97
CA ILE A 34 5.57 13.14 -28.39
C ILE A 34 7.10 13.29 -28.54
N PRO A 35 7.82 12.33 -29.14
CA PRO A 35 9.26 12.41 -29.33
C PRO A 35 9.68 13.63 -30.15
N MET A 36 10.84 14.20 -29.80
CA MET A 36 11.46 15.28 -30.58
C MET A 36 11.73 14.85 -32.03
N LEU A 37 12.02 13.57 -32.27
CA LEU A 37 12.22 13.01 -33.60
C LEU A 37 10.95 13.09 -34.44
N PHE A 38 9.79 12.78 -33.86
CA PHE A 38 8.51 12.81 -34.59
C PHE A 38 8.18 14.23 -35.04
N LYS A 39 8.37 15.21 -34.15
CA LYS A 39 8.20 16.65 -34.45
C LYS A 39 9.18 17.12 -35.54
N LEU A 40 10.45 16.67 -35.47
CA LEU A 40 11.46 17.00 -36.48
C LEU A 40 11.09 16.45 -37.87
N LEU A 41 10.62 15.20 -37.95
CA LEU A 41 10.22 14.54 -39.19
C LEU A 41 8.94 15.15 -39.77
N ALA A 42 7.97 15.51 -38.92
CA ALA A 42 6.81 16.28 -39.33
C ALA A 42 7.27 17.58 -40.01
N GLY A 43 8.20 18.33 -39.40
CA GLY A 43 8.97 19.38 -40.04
C GLY A 43 8.20 20.68 -40.34
N SER A 44 8.68 21.48 -41.31
CA SER A 44 8.16 22.83 -41.53
C SER A 44 6.88 22.90 -42.39
N SER A 45 6.74 22.01 -43.37
CA SER A 45 5.55 21.89 -44.24
C SER A 45 4.37 21.17 -43.58
N THR A 46 4.41 20.95 -42.27
CA THR A 46 3.30 20.33 -41.55
C THR A 46 2.04 21.19 -41.59
N GLN A 47 0.89 20.55 -41.73
CA GLN A 47 -0.44 21.14 -41.68
C GLN A 47 -1.33 20.37 -40.71
N ALA A 48 -2.22 21.09 -40.03
CA ALA A 48 -3.25 20.47 -39.21
C ALA A 48 -4.36 19.94 -40.12
N ILE A 49 -4.88 18.75 -39.83
CA ILE A 49 -5.94 18.11 -40.62
C ILE A 49 -6.94 17.41 -39.71
N ALA A 50 -8.19 17.32 -40.17
CA ALA A 50 -9.20 16.47 -39.57
C ALA A 50 -8.83 14.99 -39.76
N TRP A 51 -9.15 14.15 -38.78
CA TRP A 51 -8.86 12.71 -38.80
C TRP A 51 -10.09 11.89 -38.37
N PRO A 52 -10.72 11.12 -39.27
CA PRO A 52 -12.06 10.58 -39.08
C PRO A 52 -12.16 9.42 -38.09
N ILE A 53 -11.04 9.01 -37.49
CA ILE A 53 -11.01 7.95 -36.48
C ILE A 53 -11.49 8.47 -35.14
N TYR A 54 -11.28 9.75 -34.88
CA TYR A 54 -11.84 10.40 -33.71
C TYR A 54 -13.21 10.96 -34.09
N GLY A 55 -14.26 10.60 -33.34
CA GLY A 55 -15.63 11.04 -33.63
C GLY A 55 -15.73 12.56 -33.83
N ASP A 56 -15.12 13.33 -32.92
CA ASP A 56 -15.07 14.80 -33.00
C ASP A 56 -14.02 15.32 -34.01
N GLY A 57 -13.11 14.45 -34.46
CA GLY A 57 -12.08 14.71 -35.46
C GLY A 57 -12.54 14.55 -36.91
N VAL A 58 -13.80 14.18 -37.16
CA VAL A 58 -14.34 14.04 -38.53
C VAL A 58 -14.36 15.38 -39.28
N GLU A 59 -14.74 16.46 -38.59
CA GLU A 59 -14.85 17.81 -39.17
C GLU A 59 -13.83 18.80 -38.59
N THR A 60 -13.10 18.40 -37.54
CA THR A 60 -12.19 19.27 -36.80
C THR A 60 -10.75 18.79 -36.93
N GLU A 61 -9.82 19.72 -37.18
CA GLU A 61 -8.39 19.43 -37.18
C GLU A 61 -7.90 18.85 -35.84
N CYS A 62 -7.30 17.66 -35.89
CA CYS A 62 -6.84 16.95 -34.70
C CYS A 62 -5.46 16.28 -34.83
N VAL A 63 -4.93 16.14 -36.05
CA VAL A 63 -3.59 15.58 -36.27
C VAL A 63 -2.75 16.48 -37.16
N LEU A 64 -1.45 16.23 -37.21
CA LEU A 64 -0.50 16.95 -38.03
C LEU A 64 -0.03 16.08 -39.21
N ALA A 65 -0.13 16.57 -40.44
CA ALA A 65 0.33 15.86 -41.63
C ALA A 65 1.42 16.62 -42.37
N ALA A 66 2.40 15.91 -42.92
CA ALA A 66 3.49 16.46 -43.70
C ALA A 66 3.78 15.58 -44.94
N PRO A 67 4.26 16.16 -46.05
CA PRO A 67 4.70 15.35 -47.19
C PRO A 67 5.83 14.40 -46.79
N MET A 68 5.75 13.13 -47.19
CA MET A 68 6.76 12.12 -46.85
C MET A 68 8.16 12.52 -47.33
N ALA A 69 8.25 13.19 -48.48
CA ALA A 69 9.51 13.74 -49.00
C ALA A 69 10.21 14.69 -48.01
N GLN A 70 9.45 15.44 -47.20
CA GLN A 70 10.03 16.29 -46.15
C GLN A 70 10.60 15.47 -44.99
N ALA A 71 9.89 14.42 -44.57
CA ALA A 71 10.37 13.54 -43.51
C ALA A 71 11.66 12.82 -43.94
N GLN A 72 11.70 12.31 -45.17
CA GLN A 72 12.91 11.71 -45.78
C GLN A 72 14.08 12.70 -45.80
N ALA A 73 13.85 13.95 -46.24
CA ALA A 73 14.88 14.98 -46.27
C ALA A 73 15.37 15.36 -44.86
N SER A 74 14.46 15.49 -43.89
CA SER A 74 14.78 15.81 -42.50
C SER A 74 15.59 14.68 -41.84
N TRP A 75 15.20 13.43 -42.08
CA TRP A 75 15.93 12.25 -41.63
C TRP A 75 17.34 12.21 -42.22
N GLN A 76 17.47 12.43 -43.53
CA GLN A 76 18.76 12.46 -44.22
C GLN A 76 19.68 13.55 -43.67
N ALA A 77 19.14 14.75 -43.44
CA ALA A 77 19.90 15.87 -42.87
C ALA A 77 20.32 15.60 -41.42
N LEU A 78 19.45 15.00 -40.59
CA LEU A 78 19.80 14.61 -39.23
C LEU A 78 20.92 13.56 -39.22
N CYS A 79 20.80 12.54 -40.05
CA CYS A 79 21.81 11.49 -40.26
C CYS A 79 23.17 12.03 -40.71
N ALA A 80 23.23 13.21 -41.34
CA ALA A 80 24.48 13.88 -41.70
C ALA A 80 25.15 14.58 -40.50
N LEU A 81 24.39 14.89 -39.44
CA LEU A 81 24.89 15.50 -38.21
C LEU A 81 25.24 14.48 -37.12
N MET A 82 24.63 13.29 -37.16
CA MET A 82 24.87 12.21 -36.20
C MET A 82 26.26 11.58 -36.37
N GLU A 83 26.92 11.30 -35.26
CA GLU A 83 28.21 10.60 -35.21
C GLU A 83 28.06 9.09 -34.94
N LEU A 84 26.85 8.64 -34.59
CA LEU A 84 26.47 7.27 -34.26
C LEU A 84 25.93 6.51 -35.49
N PRO A 85 25.90 5.16 -35.48
CA PRO A 85 25.35 4.38 -36.58
C PRO A 85 23.88 4.73 -36.85
N LYS A 86 23.57 4.95 -38.12
CA LYS A 86 22.23 5.29 -38.62
C LYS A 86 21.32 4.07 -38.46
N SER A 87 20.06 4.27 -38.05
CA SER A 87 19.08 3.18 -38.07
C SER A 87 18.64 2.90 -39.52
N PRO A 88 18.99 1.74 -40.11
CA PRO A 88 18.51 1.37 -41.43
C PRO A 88 16.99 1.20 -41.44
N ALA A 89 16.40 0.70 -40.34
CA ALA A 89 14.96 0.50 -40.22
C ALA A 89 14.15 1.78 -40.44
N ILE A 90 14.56 2.92 -39.85
CA ILE A 90 13.88 4.21 -40.06
C ILE A 90 13.99 4.64 -41.53
N SER A 91 15.19 4.47 -42.11
CA SER A 91 15.42 4.84 -43.52
C SER A 91 14.55 4.01 -44.45
N ASP A 92 14.47 2.71 -44.23
CA ASP A 92 13.69 1.76 -45.04
C ASP A 92 12.18 2.03 -44.91
N LEU A 93 11.70 2.29 -43.69
CA LEU A 93 10.30 2.63 -43.43
C LEU A 93 9.89 3.95 -44.07
N LEU A 94 10.73 4.99 -43.98
CA LEU A 94 10.45 6.28 -44.63
C LEU A 94 10.56 6.17 -46.16
N ALA A 95 11.47 5.34 -46.69
CA ALA A 95 11.63 5.14 -48.13
C ALA A 95 10.49 4.31 -48.75
N GLY A 96 9.98 3.33 -48.01
CA GLY A 96 8.80 2.53 -48.37
C GLY A 96 7.46 3.20 -48.04
N GLY A 97 7.49 4.38 -47.40
CA GLY A 97 6.31 5.09 -46.93
C GLY A 97 5.46 5.68 -48.06
N GLN A 98 4.18 5.86 -47.75
CA GLN A 98 3.20 6.49 -48.64
C GLN A 98 3.43 8.01 -48.77
N SER A 99 2.65 8.71 -49.59
CA SER A 99 2.89 10.12 -49.93
C SER A 99 2.89 11.10 -48.74
N TRP A 100 2.19 10.78 -47.65
CA TRP A 100 2.06 11.60 -46.46
C TRP A 100 2.54 10.87 -45.21
N LEU A 101 3.19 11.62 -44.32
CA LEU A 101 3.46 11.25 -42.94
C LEU A 101 2.47 11.99 -42.05
N VAL A 102 1.85 11.29 -41.11
CA VAL A 102 0.93 11.86 -40.13
C VAL A 102 1.48 11.61 -38.73
N LEU A 103 1.50 12.67 -37.94
CA LEU A 103 1.79 12.68 -36.53
C LEU A 103 0.48 12.80 -35.77
N ASP A 104 0.16 11.73 -35.06
CA ASP A 104 -0.96 11.65 -34.14
C ASP A 104 -0.45 11.81 -32.71
N GLY A 105 -1.00 12.79 -32.01
CA GLY A 105 -0.76 13.04 -30.61
C GLY A 105 -2.05 13.38 -29.87
N VAL A 106 -3.20 12.94 -30.39
CA VAL A 106 -4.52 13.32 -29.87
C VAL A 106 -4.64 13.01 -28.39
N GLN A 107 -4.21 11.82 -27.96
CA GLN A 107 -4.27 11.38 -26.56
C GLN A 107 -3.35 12.18 -25.61
N LEU A 108 -2.38 12.93 -26.15
CA LEU A 108 -1.40 13.69 -25.38
C LEU A 108 -1.74 15.17 -25.26
N ILE A 109 -2.77 15.64 -25.97
CA ILE A 109 -3.31 16.99 -25.82
C ILE A 109 -4.46 16.92 -24.82
N ASN A 110 -4.29 17.55 -23.65
CA ASN A 110 -5.25 17.48 -22.54
C ASN A 110 -6.45 18.44 -22.71
N HIS A 111 -7.06 18.45 -23.88
CA HIS A 111 -8.23 19.25 -24.23
C HIS A 111 -9.11 18.47 -25.22
N ASP A 112 -10.40 18.79 -25.27
CA ASP A 112 -11.31 18.14 -26.21
C ASP A 112 -11.10 18.67 -27.64
N ILE A 113 -11.17 17.78 -28.63
CA ILE A 113 -11.14 18.16 -30.04
C ILE A 113 -12.26 19.17 -30.32
N GLY A 114 -11.95 20.24 -31.06
CA GLY A 114 -12.91 21.30 -31.40
C GLY A 114 -12.89 22.49 -30.44
N THR A 115 -12.17 22.38 -29.32
CA THR A 115 -11.94 23.52 -28.42
C THR A 115 -10.84 24.45 -28.93
N ALA A 116 -10.88 25.72 -28.49
CA ALA A 116 -9.85 26.69 -28.84
C ALA A 116 -8.50 26.34 -28.21
N GLU A 117 -8.54 25.74 -27.02
CA GLU A 117 -7.40 25.24 -26.26
C GLU A 117 -6.70 24.10 -27.00
N TYR A 118 -7.48 23.15 -27.53
CA TYR A 118 -6.95 22.07 -28.34
C TYR A 118 -6.29 22.58 -29.63
N ALA A 119 -6.97 23.47 -30.36
CA ALA A 119 -6.42 24.09 -31.56
C ALA A 119 -5.12 24.86 -31.26
N GLY A 120 -5.07 25.56 -30.12
CA GLY A 120 -3.87 26.24 -29.63
C GLY A 120 -2.71 25.27 -29.35
N ALA A 121 -2.98 24.13 -28.71
CA ALA A 121 -1.98 23.09 -28.44
C ALA A 121 -1.45 22.44 -29.73
N LEU A 122 -2.34 22.13 -30.68
CA LEU A 122 -1.97 21.57 -31.98
C LEU A 122 -1.11 22.56 -32.80
N GLN A 123 -1.45 23.85 -32.74
CA GLN A 123 -0.67 24.91 -33.37
C GLN A 123 0.71 25.07 -32.71
N ALA A 124 0.80 25.00 -31.38
CA ALA A 124 2.09 25.02 -30.68
C ALA A 124 2.99 23.84 -31.09
N LEU A 125 2.43 22.63 -31.22
CA LEU A 125 3.15 21.45 -31.70
C LEU A 125 3.70 21.66 -33.12
N ARG A 126 2.91 22.27 -34.00
CA ARG A 126 3.32 22.64 -35.36
C ARG A 126 4.45 23.68 -35.37
N GLU A 127 4.38 24.68 -34.50
CA GLU A 127 5.44 25.69 -34.35
C GLU A 127 6.74 25.08 -33.85
N GLU A 128 6.68 24.15 -32.89
CA GLU A 128 7.85 23.39 -32.45
C GLU A 128 8.48 22.59 -33.60
N ALA A 129 7.67 21.87 -34.39
CA ALA A 129 8.15 21.13 -35.56
C ALA A 129 8.88 22.04 -36.56
N GLN A 130 8.33 23.22 -36.83
CA GLN A 130 8.95 24.24 -37.68
C GLN A 130 10.29 24.75 -37.11
N GLN A 131 10.34 25.05 -35.81
CA GLN A 131 11.56 25.53 -35.14
C GLN A 131 12.67 24.47 -35.16
N LEU A 132 12.32 23.21 -34.88
CA LEU A 132 13.25 22.08 -34.94
C LEU A 132 13.80 21.86 -36.34
N HIS A 133 12.94 21.90 -37.36
CA HIS A 133 13.37 21.79 -38.75
C HIS A 133 14.29 22.95 -39.16
N ALA A 134 13.98 24.18 -38.74
CA ALA A 134 14.83 25.33 -39.01
C ALA A 134 16.20 25.21 -38.29
N ALA A 135 16.24 24.67 -37.07
CA ALA A 135 17.48 24.37 -36.35
C ALA A 135 18.31 23.31 -37.09
N LEU A 136 17.67 22.28 -37.62
CA LEU A 136 18.30 21.25 -38.45
C LEU A 136 18.95 21.82 -39.71
N LEU A 137 18.24 22.68 -40.45
CA LEU A 137 18.79 23.31 -41.65
C LEU A 137 19.98 24.23 -41.34
N ARG A 138 20.04 24.81 -40.14
CA ARG A 138 21.19 25.61 -39.67
C ARG A 138 22.34 24.76 -39.12
N GLY A 139 22.14 23.46 -38.90
CA GLY A 139 23.11 22.61 -38.21
C GLY A 139 23.29 22.97 -36.73
N ASP A 140 22.25 23.48 -36.07
CA ASP A 140 22.30 23.91 -34.67
C ASP A 140 22.38 22.71 -33.73
N ARG A 141 23.62 22.26 -33.45
CA ARG A 141 23.89 21.09 -32.61
C ARG A 141 23.46 21.28 -31.16
N GLN A 142 23.31 22.51 -30.66
CA GLN A 142 22.90 22.75 -29.28
C GLN A 142 21.41 22.45 -29.12
N VAL A 143 20.58 22.98 -30.02
CA VAL A 143 19.14 22.69 -30.04
C VAL A 143 18.88 21.21 -30.32
N LEU A 144 19.65 20.61 -31.23
CA LEU A 144 19.52 19.20 -31.61
C LEU A 144 20.24 18.21 -30.69
N ALA A 145 20.91 18.69 -29.63
CA ALA A 145 21.73 17.86 -28.75
C ALA A 145 21.02 16.60 -28.23
N PRO A 146 19.72 16.62 -27.86
CA PRO A 146 19.02 15.42 -27.44
C PRO A 146 19.02 14.34 -28.53
N LEU A 147 18.64 14.68 -29.76
CA LEU A 147 18.58 13.73 -30.88
C LEU A 147 19.96 13.21 -31.30
N LEU A 148 20.99 14.07 -31.24
CA LEU A 148 22.34 13.70 -31.66
C LEU A 148 23.04 12.75 -30.68
N ARG A 149 22.58 12.68 -29.43
CA ARG A 149 23.15 11.86 -28.35
C ARG A 149 22.37 10.59 -28.07
N MET A 150 21.18 10.42 -28.65
CA MET A 150 20.35 9.24 -28.40
C MET A 150 21.01 7.99 -28.99
N PRO A 151 21.33 6.97 -28.17
CA PRO A 151 21.91 5.73 -28.65
C PRO A 151 20.89 4.88 -29.44
N GLU A 152 19.60 5.00 -29.10
CA GLU A 152 18.50 4.33 -29.78
C GLU A 152 17.35 5.31 -30.05
N LEU A 153 16.74 5.23 -31.24
CA LEU A 153 15.65 6.11 -31.68
C LEU A 153 14.26 5.49 -31.45
N GLY A 154 14.22 4.52 -30.53
CA GLY A 154 13.10 3.69 -30.07
C GLY A 154 12.39 2.86 -31.13
N TYR A 155 11.09 2.62 -30.95
CA TYR A 155 10.34 1.60 -31.69
C TYR A 155 9.85 2.07 -33.06
N TRP A 156 10.26 1.33 -34.10
CA TRP A 156 9.86 1.54 -35.49
C TRP A 156 9.50 0.21 -36.14
N SER A 157 8.32 0.11 -36.74
CA SER A 157 7.87 -1.12 -37.42
C SER A 157 6.84 -0.83 -38.49
N ALA A 158 6.89 -1.56 -39.60
CA ALA A 158 5.83 -1.59 -40.62
C ALA A 158 4.56 -2.29 -40.12
N SER A 159 4.69 -3.13 -39.09
CA SER A 159 3.60 -3.80 -38.40
C SER A 159 3.15 -3.05 -37.15
N ALA A 160 3.74 -1.89 -36.85
CA ALA A 160 3.14 -0.99 -35.88
C ALA A 160 1.74 -0.72 -36.42
N SER A 161 0.72 -1.31 -35.82
CA SER A 161 -0.64 -0.84 -36.08
C SER A 161 -0.61 0.61 -35.64
N ALA A 162 -0.89 1.55 -36.54
CA ALA A 162 -1.13 2.93 -36.15
C ALA A 162 -2.24 2.84 -35.09
N GLN A 163 -1.88 2.93 -33.81
CA GLN A 163 -2.82 2.59 -32.76
C GLN A 163 -3.85 3.69 -32.67
N LEU A 164 -4.97 3.38 -33.30
CA LEU A 164 -6.14 4.22 -33.43
C LEU A 164 -7.25 3.75 -32.48
N MET A 165 -6.95 2.73 -31.66
CA MET A 165 -7.86 2.01 -30.77
C MET A 165 -7.18 1.78 -29.40
N GLU A 166 -7.99 1.54 -28.38
CA GLU A 166 -7.51 1.19 -27.03
C GLU A 166 -6.82 -0.19 -27.03
N ILE A 167 -5.77 -0.33 -26.21
CA ILE A 167 -5.08 -1.61 -26.02
C ILE A 167 -5.79 -2.34 -24.89
N GLU A 168 -6.28 -3.53 -25.18
CA GLU A 168 -6.95 -4.40 -24.21
C GLU A 168 -6.29 -5.77 -24.19
N GLU A 169 -6.47 -6.48 -23.08
CA GLU A 169 -6.12 -7.90 -22.98
C GLU A 169 -6.91 -8.68 -24.04
N SER A 170 -6.20 -9.42 -24.88
CA SER A 170 -6.79 -10.34 -25.86
C SER A 170 -6.67 -11.79 -25.39
N ASP A 171 -7.56 -12.65 -25.87
CA ASP A 171 -7.43 -14.08 -25.61
C ASP A 171 -6.12 -14.59 -26.23
N VAL A 172 -5.35 -15.37 -25.48
CA VAL A 172 -4.03 -15.89 -25.92
C VAL A 172 -4.11 -16.67 -27.23
N ASP A 173 -5.25 -17.33 -27.48
CA ASP A 173 -5.52 -18.07 -28.73
C ASP A 173 -5.63 -17.16 -29.96
N GLU A 174 -5.90 -15.87 -29.77
CA GLU A 174 -5.94 -14.86 -30.83
C GLU A 174 -4.55 -14.27 -31.12
N LEU A 175 -3.53 -14.69 -30.37
CA LEU A 175 -2.16 -14.18 -30.44
C LEU A 175 -1.17 -15.26 -30.91
N PRO A 176 -1.25 -15.73 -32.18
CA PRO A 176 -0.49 -16.88 -32.66
C PRO A 176 1.03 -16.67 -32.60
N PHE A 177 1.51 -15.43 -32.66
CA PHE A 177 2.94 -15.13 -32.52
C PHE A 177 3.50 -15.44 -31.12
N LEU A 178 2.64 -15.50 -30.09
CA LEU A 178 3.03 -15.94 -28.76
C LEU A 178 3.16 -17.47 -28.69
N GLN A 179 2.32 -18.19 -29.43
CA GLN A 179 2.29 -19.65 -29.46
C GLN A 179 3.42 -20.23 -30.34
N ASP A 180 3.63 -19.65 -31.52
CA ASP A 180 4.60 -20.13 -32.52
C ASP A 180 6.07 -20.00 -32.06
N GLN A 181 6.34 -19.18 -31.05
CA GLN A 181 7.69 -18.93 -30.53
C GLN A 181 8.05 -19.79 -29.29
N GLY A 182 7.15 -20.68 -28.85
CA GLY A 182 7.39 -21.53 -27.67
C GLY A 182 7.57 -20.71 -26.39
N LEU A 183 6.82 -19.61 -26.26
CA LEU A 183 6.86 -18.73 -25.10
C LEU A 183 6.03 -19.32 -23.96
N GLU A 184 6.49 -19.14 -22.72
CA GLU A 184 5.82 -19.54 -21.49
C GLU A 184 5.48 -18.33 -20.61
N GLY A 185 4.61 -18.50 -19.60
CA GLY A 185 4.38 -17.50 -18.57
C GLY A 185 3.71 -16.22 -19.04
N LEU A 186 2.62 -16.35 -19.83
CA LEU A 186 1.82 -15.24 -20.35
C LEU A 186 0.99 -14.61 -19.23
N GLU A 187 1.44 -13.47 -18.72
CA GLU A 187 0.71 -12.68 -17.72
C GLU A 187 0.45 -11.28 -18.27
N TRP A 188 -0.81 -10.83 -18.21
CA TRP A 188 -1.18 -9.48 -18.59
C TRP A 188 -0.71 -8.46 -17.55
N VAL A 189 0.05 -7.47 -17.99
CA VAL A 189 0.54 -6.35 -17.19
C VAL A 189 -0.27 -5.12 -17.54
N GLU A 190 -1.34 -4.86 -16.77
CA GLU A 190 -2.29 -3.77 -17.00
C GLU A 190 -1.59 -2.40 -17.12
N ASP A 191 -0.68 -2.10 -16.18
CA ASP A 191 0.02 -0.82 -16.12
C ASP A 191 1.01 -0.60 -17.27
N ALA A 192 1.37 -1.65 -18.00
CA ALA A 192 2.20 -1.60 -19.20
C ALA A 192 1.42 -1.96 -20.48
N LEU A 193 0.14 -2.31 -20.40
CA LEU A 193 -0.68 -2.78 -21.53
C LEU A 193 0.07 -3.79 -22.44
N CYS A 194 0.66 -4.81 -21.82
CA CYS A 194 1.45 -5.84 -22.51
C CYS A 194 1.45 -7.16 -21.75
N TYR A 195 1.89 -8.23 -22.41
CA TYR A 195 2.15 -9.53 -21.79
C TYR A 195 3.60 -9.63 -21.32
N ALA A 196 3.79 -10.04 -20.08
CA ALA A 196 5.04 -10.63 -19.62
C ALA A 196 5.15 -12.04 -20.22
N VAL A 197 6.34 -12.36 -20.74
CA VAL A 197 6.60 -13.65 -21.42
C VAL A 197 7.98 -14.17 -21.04
N LYS A 198 8.15 -15.48 -21.15
CA LYS A 198 9.42 -16.18 -20.93
C LYS A 198 9.82 -16.98 -22.16
N GLY A 199 11.03 -16.75 -22.63
CA GLY A 199 11.63 -17.47 -23.76
C GLY A 199 12.13 -18.87 -23.37
N PRO A 200 12.44 -19.72 -24.37
CA PRO A 200 12.82 -21.12 -24.16
C PRO A 200 14.13 -21.31 -23.39
N ASP A 201 15.07 -20.35 -23.45
CA ASP A 201 16.29 -20.40 -22.61
C ASP A 201 16.13 -19.64 -21.28
N GLY A 202 14.89 -19.30 -20.91
CA GLY A 202 14.54 -18.67 -19.65
C GLY A 202 14.69 -17.15 -19.59
N GLN A 203 14.95 -16.48 -20.71
CA GLN A 203 14.96 -15.02 -20.78
C GLN A 203 13.55 -14.45 -20.60
N HIS A 204 13.44 -13.29 -19.97
CA HIS A 204 12.17 -12.59 -19.79
C HIS A 204 12.00 -11.51 -20.84
N GLY A 205 10.76 -11.28 -21.26
CA GLY A 205 10.40 -10.22 -22.20
C GLY A 205 9.02 -9.63 -21.92
N LEU A 206 8.75 -8.49 -22.56
CA LEU A 206 7.46 -7.80 -22.53
C LEU A 206 7.03 -7.49 -23.95
N VAL A 207 5.84 -7.94 -24.31
CA VAL A 207 5.31 -7.80 -25.68
C VAL A 207 3.83 -7.45 -25.63
N THR A 208 3.45 -6.42 -26.38
CA THR A 208 2.06 -6.00 -26.52
C THR A 208 1.22 -7.05 -27.28
N PRO A 209 -0.13 -7.00 -27.20
CA PRO A 209 -1.01 -7.91 -27.96
C PRO A 209 -0.79 -7.88 -29.48
N TYR A 210 -0.25 -6.81 -30.03
CA TYR A 210 -0.01 -6.65 -31.47
C TYR A 210 1.45 -6.89 -31.86
N GLY A 211 2.26 -7.50 -30.96
CA GLY A 211 3.61 -7.98 -31.28
C GLY A 211 4.72 -6.93 -31.18
N ARG A 212 4.44 -5.71 -30.70
CA ARG A 212 5.49 -4.76 -30.30
C ARG A 212 6.18 -5.24 -29.03
N TRP A 213 7.49 -5.43 -29.09
CA TRP A 213 8.33 -5.73 -27.92
C TRP A 213 8.73 -4.44 -27.21
N ILE A 214 8.45 -4.37 -25.91
CA ILE A 214 8.99 -3.35 -25.01
C ILE A 214 10.34 -3.85 -24.49
N ALA A 215 10.39 -5.10 -24.02
CA ALA A 215 11.62 -5.79 -23.65
C ALA A 215 11.77 -7.05 -24.51
N PRO A 216 12.55 -7.04 -25.61
CA PRO A 216 12.70 -8.21 -26.46
C PRO A 216 13.52 -9.30 -25.76
N LEU A 217 13.26 -10.58 -26.07
CA LEU A 217 14.05 -11.69 -25.50
C LEU A 217 15.55 -11.61 -25.84
N SER A 218 15.89 -10.99 -26.97
CA SER A 218 17.28 -10.72 -27.39
C SER A 218 18.01 -9.75 -26.48
N LEU A 219 17.29 -9.00 -25.63
CA LEU A 219 17.87 -8.26 -24.53
C LEU A 219 18.67 -9.25 -23.67
N GLY A 220 18.09 -10.40 -23.32
CA GLY A 220 18.72 -11.41 -22.47
C GLY A 220 18.48 -11.19 -20.98
N ALA A 221 17.41 -10.46 -20.63
CA ALA A 221 17.05 -10.20 -19.24
C ALA A 221 16.71 -11.52 -18.50
N THR A 222 17.32 -11.73 -17.35
CA THR A 222 17.06 -12.88 -16.47
C THR A 222 15.89 -12.65 -15.53
N GLY A 223 15.40 -11.42 -15.44
CA GLY A 223 14.22 -11.03 -14.67
C GLY A 223 13.71 -9.66 -15.12
N LEU A 224 12.41 -9.46 -15.00
CA LEU A 224 11.70 -8.21 -15.27
C LEU A 224 10.77 -7.92 -14.09
N ASP A 225 10.74 -6.67 -13.66
CA ASP A 225 9.81 -6.17 -12.66
C ASP A 225 9.05 -4.98 -13.25
N THR A 226 7.73 -5.10 -13.21
CA THR A 226 6.76 -4.19 -13.83
C THR A 226 5.91 -3.45 -12.80
N TYR A 227 6.21 -3.58 -11.51
CA TYR A 227 5.46 -2.94 -10.43
C TYR A 227 5.33 -1.42 -10.61
N HIS A 228 6.34 -0.77 -11.22
CA HIS A 228 6.34 0.67 -11.51
C HIS A 228 6.04 1.01 -12.97
N ALA A 229 5.43 0.10 -13.73
CA ALA A 229 5.07 0.36 -15.12
C ALA A 229 4.08 1.54 -15.24
N GLY A 230 3.18 1.71 -14.26
CA GLY A 230 2.22 2.82 -14.23
C GLY A 230 2.89 4.18 -14.04
N ASP A 231 4.08 4.19 -13.43
CA ASP A 231 4.95 5.36 -13.29
C ASP A 231 5.86 5.57 -14.51
N GLY A 232 5.77 4.69 -15.52
CA GLY A 232 6.51 4.75 -16.77
C GLY A 232 7.79 3.92 -16.82
N TRP A 233 8.08 3.11 -15.80
CA TRP A 233 9.38 2.46 -15.62
C TRP A 233 9.30 0.94 -15.52
N ILE A 234 10.27 0.25 -16.12
CA ILE A 234 10.47 -1.19 -16.00
C ILE A 234 11.91 -1.43 -15.54
N THR A 235 12.08 -2.17 -14.45
CA THR A 235 13.39 -2.62 -13.97
C THR A 235 13.69 -4.02 -14.48
N PHE A 236 14.94 -4.27 -14.86
CA PHE A 236 15.36 -5.55 -15.44
C PHE A 236 16.72 -6.01 -14.93
N ALA A 237 16.92 -7.32 -14.89
CA ALA A 237 18.12 -7.96 -14.37
C ALA A 237 18.90 -8.73 -15.45
N PHE A 238 20.21 -8.78 -15.30
CA PHE A 238 21.19 -9.52 -16.09
C PHE A 238 22.17 -10.22 -15.15
N GLY A 239 21.76 -11.35 -14.57
CA GLY A 239 22.46 -11.92 -13.42
C GLY A 239 22.42 -10.93 -12.25
N GLU A 240 23.59 -10.49 -11.78
CA GLU A 240 23.73 -9.54 -10.65
C GLU A 240 23.65 -8.06 -11.07
N ALA A 241 23.58 -7.77 -12.38
CA ALA A 241 23.49 -6.41 -12.89
C ALA A 241 22.03 -6.03 -13.13
N HIS A 242 21.65 -4.79 -12.83
CA HIS A 242 20.30 -4.27 -13.04
C HIS A 242 20.30 -3.03 -13.93
N GLY A 243 19.21 -2.87 -14.69
CA GLY A 243 18.96 -1.70 -15.54
C GLY A 243 17.52 -1.22 -15.40
N VAL A 244 17.24 -0.07 -16.01
CA VAL A 244 15.90 0.53 -16.08
C VAL A 244 15.62 0.96 -17.51
N MET A 245 14.41 0.67 -17.99
CA MET A 245 13.91 1.15 -19.26
C MET A 245 12.56 1.84 -19.08
N ASP A 246 12.19 2.67 -20.05
CA ASP A 246 10.84 3.24 -20.12
C ASP A 246 9.86 2.26 -20.80
N LEU A 247 8.56 2.61 -20.82
CA LEU A 247 7.53 1.85 -21.55
C LEU A 247 7.70 1.83 -23.08
N ASN A 248 8.74 2.49 -23.61
CA ASN A 248 9.08 2.45 -25.02
C ASN A 248 10.19 1.46 -25.35
N GLY A 249 10.72 0.77 -24.33
CA GLY A 249 11.87 -0.12 -24.45
C GLY A 249 13.19 0.63 -24.53
N VAL A 250 13.21 1.94 -24.28
CA VAL A 250 14.44 2.72 -24.27
C VAL A 250 15.14 2.48 -22.94
N ILE A 251 16.33 1.89 -23.00
CA ILE A 251 17.18 1.71 -21.83
C ILE A 251 17.63 3.09 -21.34
N VAL A 252 17.14 3.47 -20.17
CA VAL A 252 17.49 4.73 -19.50
C VAL A 252 18.71 4.53 -18.60
N PHE A 253 18.77 3.38 -17.91
CA PHE A 253 19.93 2.95 -17.15
C PHE A 253 20.41 1.60 -17.67
N PRO A 254 21.61 1.52 -18.26
CA PRO A 254 22.15 0.26 -18.73
C PRO A 254 22.46 -0.67 -17.55
N PRO A 255 22.45 -2.01 -17.76
CA PRO A 255 22.84 -2.97 -16.75
C PRO A 255 24.18 -2.62 -16.10
N ALA A 256 24.15 -2.40 -14.79
CA ALA A 256 25.33 -2.17 -13.97
C ALA A 256 25.22 -2.96 -12.66
N PRO A 257 26.34 -3.26 -11.98
CA PRO A 257 26.30 -3.92 -10.67
C PRO A 257 25.48 -3.12 -9.66
N GLY A 258 24.72 -3.84 -8.84
CA GLY A 258 23.82 -3.27 -7.83
C GLY A 258 22.36 -3.38 -8.22
N ALA A 259 21.49 -3.45 -7.21
CA ALA A 259 20.05 -3.47 -7.38
C ALA A 259 19.52 -2.04 -7.63
N LEU A 260 18.47 -1.94 -8.42
CA LEU A 260 17.80 -0.68 -8.77
C LEU A 260 16.33 -0.78 -8.35
N TYR A 261 15.85 0.20 -7.62
CA TYR A 261 14.47 0.29 -7.12
C TYR A 261 13.88 1.63 -7.49
N VAL A 262 12.80 1.64 -8.26
CA VAL A 262 12.06 2.87 -8.56
C VAL A 262 11.31 3.27 -7.29
N ILE A 263 11.43 4.52 -6.87
CA ILE A 263 10.79 5.04 -5.65
C ILE A 263 9.59 5.92 -6.01
N SER A 264 9.69 6.63 -7.13
CA SER A 264 8.64 7.47 -7.71
C SER A 264 8.88 7.58 -9.22
N PRO A 265 7.95 8.16 -10.00
CA PRO A 265 8.19 8.48 -11.41
C PRO A 265 9.46 9.29 -11.70
N HIS A 266 10.06 9.91 -10.67
CA HIS A 266 11.20 10.81 -10.79
C HIS A 266 12.45 10.31 -10.04
N LEU A 267 12.36 9.21 -9.29
CA LEU A 267 13.40 8.80 -8.34
C LEU A 267 13.72 7.32 -8.44
N LEU A 268 15.02 7.02 -8.42
CA LEU A 268 15.58 5.68 -8.47
C LEU A 268 16.61 5.50 -7.35
N GLN A 269 16.41 4.50 -6.49
CA GLN A 269 17.43 4.06 -5.55
C GLN A 269 18.32 3.03 -6.22
N ARG A 270 19.64 3.15 -6.04
CA ARG A 270 20.64 2.15 -6.40
C ARG A 270 21.33 1.65 -5.15
N VAL A 271 21.37 0.33 -4.97
CA VAL A 271 22.09 -0.35 -3.87
C VAL A 271 23.19 -1.22 -4.47
N LEU A 272 24.44 -0.85 -4.23
CA LEU A 272 25.59 -1.60 -4.72
C LEU A 272 25.80 -2.91 -3.94
N PRO A 273 26.57 -3.88 -4.47
CA PRO A 273 26.79 -5.17 -3.81
C PRO A 273 27.46 -5.09 -2.43
N ASP A 274 28.15 -4.00 -2.13
CA ASP A 274 28.74 -3.72 -0.80
C ASP A 274 27.74 -3.07 0.18
N GLY A 275 26.49 -2.86 -0.25
CA GLY A 275 25.44 -2.19 0.51
C GLY A 275 25.39 -0.68 0.33
N ALA A 276 26.36 -0.06 -0.36
CA ALA A 276 26.36 1.38 -0.57
C ALA A 276 25.16 1.81 -1.42
N SER A 277 24.36 2.71 -0.88
CA SER A 277 23.08 3.12 -1.43
C SER A 277 23.13 4.56 -1.97
N SER A 278 22.41 4.86 -3.05
CA SER A 278 22.36 6.19 -3.65
C SER A 278 21.00 6.48 -4.27
N LEU A 279 20.56 7.73 -4.20
CA LEU A 279 19.34 8.21 -4.85
C LEU A 279 19.69 8.98 -6.11
N LEU A 280 19.11 8.56 -7.22
CA LEU A 280 19.30 9.12 -8.55
C LEU A 280 17.98 9.72 -9.03
N ARG A 281 18.08 10.75 -9.86
CA ARG A 281 16.94 11.30 -10.59
C ARG A 281 16.67 10.50 -11.85
N LEU A 282 15.40 10.22 -12.11
CA LEU A 282 14.93 9.71 -13.39
C LEU A 282 14.50 10.86 -14.31
N PRO A 283 14.71 10.75 -15.64
CA PRO A 283 15.48 9.71 -16.33
C PRO A 283 17.00 9.95 -16.39
N ASP A 284 17.49 11.12 -15.98
CA ASP A 284 18.85 11.56 -16.36
C ASP A 284 19.99 10.96 -15.53
N GLY A 285 19.68 10.24 -14.46
CA GLY A 285 20.65 9.60 -13.59
C GLY A 285 21.48 10.55 -12.74
N ALA A 286 21.05 11.81 -12.61
CA ALA A 286 21.74 12.76 -11.75
C ALA A 286 21.71 12.27 -10.29
N LEU A 287 22.88 12.17 -9.66
CA LEU A 287 22.98 11.84 -8.24
C LEU A 287 22.35 12.95 -7.41
N LEU A 288 21.35 12.60 -6.61
CA LEU A 288 20.67 13.51 -5.70
C LEU A 288 21.24 13.40 -4.30
N LEU A 289 21.35 12.16 -3.78
CA LEU A 289 21.84 11.87 -2.43
C LEU A 289 22.63 10.57 -2.41
N ASP A 290 23.66 10.53 -1.57
CA ASP A 290 24.45 9.32 -1.28
C ASP A 290 24.07 8.74 0.09
N GLY A 291 24.32 7.45 0.32
CA GLY A 291 24.05 6.73 1.58
C GLY A 291 22.61 6.89 2.07
N VAL A 292 21.62 6.49 1.26
CA VAL A 292 20.20 6.51 1.64
C VAL A 292 19.65 5.09 1.65
N ASP A 293 19.36 4.60 2.85
CA ASP A 293 19.17 3.17 3.10
C ASP A 293 17.71 2.75 2.96
N ASN A 294 16.79 3.64 3.30
CA ASN A 294 15.36 3.34 3.29
C ASN A 294 14.54 4.53 2.80
N PHE A 295 13.40 4.21 2.17
CA PHE A 295 12.40 5.15 1.69
C PHE A 295 11.00 4.69 2.09
N CYS A 296 10.14 5.64 2.44
CA CYS A 296 8.74 5.35 2.71
C CYS A 296 7.86 6.48 2.18
N GLN A 297 6.77 6.12 1.51
CA GLN A 297 5.75 7.09 1.11
C GLN A 297 4.91 7.50 2.31
N ARG A 298 4.58 8.78 2.38
CA ARG A 298 3.82 9.37 3.49
C ARG A 298 2.41 9.75 3.06
N ASP A 299 1.48 9.77 4.02
CA ASP A 299 0.09 10.19 3.78
C ASP A 299 -0.03 11.66 3.34
N ASP A 300 1.00 12.48 3.57
CA ASP A 300 1.05 13.88 3.15
C ASP A 300 1.57 14.08 1.71
N GLY A 301 1.84 12.98 0.99
CA GLY A 301 2.32 12.99 -0.39
C GLY A 301 3.81 13.27 -0.54
N LEU A 302 4.56 13.24 0.58
CA LEU A 302 6.02 13.37 0.60
C LEU A 302 6.68 12.00 0.77
N LEU A 303 8.02 12.00 0.77
CA LEU A 303 8.83 10.81 0.99
C LEU A 303 9.69 10.99 2.25
N ASP A 304 9.60 10.03 3.15
CA ASP A 304 10.61 9.84 4.20
C ASP A 304 11.81 9.13 3.60
N PHE A 305 12.99 9.53 4.06
CA PHE A 305 14.22 8.83 3.74
C PHE A 305 15.13 8.73 4.97
N GLU A 306 15.85 7.63 5.07
CA GLU A 306 16.74 7.36 6.20
C GLU A 306 18.19 7.25 5.76
N ARG A 307 19.08 7.71 6.64
CA ARG A 307 20.51 7.44 6.54
C ARG A 307 21.01 6.80 7.81
N GLN A 308 21.93 5.84 7.67
CA GLN A 308 22.67 5.31 8.80
C GLN A 308 23.36 6.44 9.58
N SER A 309 23.25 6.38 10.91
CA SER A 309 24.05 7.27 11.77
C SER A 309 25.53 6.87 11.66
N ASN A 310 26.43 7.83 11.92
CA ASN A 310 27.88 7.55 11.98
C ASN A 310 28.28 6.68 13.19
N ASP A 311 27.33 6.36 14.06
CA ASP A 311 27.50 5.50 15.23
C ASP A 311 26.70 4.21 15.00
N GLU A 312 27.39 3.06 14.96
CA GLU A 312 26.81 1.74 14.69
C GLU A 312 25.74 1.34 15.73
N ASP A 313 25.75 1.96 16.92
CA ASP A 313 24.78 1.72 17.99
C ASP A 313 23.57 2.69 17.96
N GLU A 314 23.54 3.63 17.01
CA GLU A 314 22.46 4.61 16.88
C GLU A 314 21.47 4.25 15.76
N ARG A 315 20.19 4.55 15.99
CA ARG A 315 19.17 4.43 14.94
C ARG A 315 19.49 5.37 13.78
N ASN A 316 19.02 4.98 12.60
CA ASN A 316 19.03 5.84 11.41
C ASN A 316 18.41 7.21 11.69
N VAL A 317 18.93 8.22 11.00
CA VAL A 317 18.37 9.57 10.99
C VAL A 317 17.46 9.74 9.77
N CYS A 318 16.28 10.31 10.02
CA CYS A 318 15.22 10.55 9.05
C CYS A 318 15.30 11.97 8.49
N GLY A 319 15.12 12.09 7.18
CA GLY A 319 14.84 13.31 6.45
C GLY A 319 13.53 13.20 5.68
N VAL A 320 13.08 14.32 5.11
CA VAL A 320 11.89 14.38 4.26
C VAL A 320 12.23 15.08 2.96
N MET A 321 11.74 14.54 1.84
CA MET A 321 11.86 15.16 0.52
C MET A 321 10.52 15.15 -0.21
N ASP A 322 10.42 15.96 -1.26
CA ASP A 322 9.32 15.84 -2.21
C ASP A 322 9.53 14.67 -3.19
N VAL A 323 8.50 14.37 -3.98
CA VAL A 323 8.51 13.27 -4.96
C VAL A 323 9.50 13.47 -6.11
N ASN A 324 10.07 14.68 -6.26
CA ASN A 324 11.10 15.02 -7.25
C ASN A 324 12.52 14.96 -6.66
N GLY A 325 12.65 14.62 -5.37
CA GLY A 325 13.92 14.51 -4.66
C GLY A 325 14.44 15.83 -4.08
N ALA A 326 13.63 16.89 -4.04
CA ALA A 326 14.00 18.10 -3.33
C ALA A 326 13.90 17.87 -1.82
N VAL A 327 15.05 17.89 -1.14
CA VAL A 327 15.12 17.72 0.31
C VAL A 327 14.44 18.90 1.02
N LEU A 328 13.37 18.59 1.76
CA LEU A 328 12.64 19.55 2.58
C LEU A 328 13.20 19.59 4.00
N LEU A 329 13.50 18.42 4.58
CA LEU A 329 14.19 18.29 5.86
C LEU A 329 15.40 17.39 5.70
N PRO A 330 16.60 17.83 6.11
CA PRO A 330 17.79 16.99 6.05
C PRO A 330 17.70 15.81 7.02
N PRO A 331 18.44 14.71 6.77
CA PRO A 331 18.42 13.51 7.61
C PRO A 331 19.20 13.76 8.90
N GLN A 332 18.57 14.43 9.86
CA GLN A 332 19.17 14.83 11.15
C GLN A 332 18.23 14.61 12.34
N PHE A 333 17.06 14.04 12.10
CA PHE A 333 16.01 13.82 13.09
C PHE A 333 15.86 12.32 13.33
N PHE A 334 15.49 11.92 14.54
CA PHE A 334 15.18 10.52 14.83
C PHE A 334 13.78 10.12 14.33
N SER A 335 12.90 11.10 14.14
CA SER A 335 11.60 10.90 13.50
C SER A 335 11.03 12.23 13.01
N VAL A 336 10.22 12.15 11.95
CA VAL A 336 9.46 13.27 11.39
C VAL A 336 8.02 12.82 11.14
N GLN A 337 7.06 13.45 11.82
CA GLN A 337 5.62 13.14 11.65
C GLN A 337 5.05 13.82 10.39
N ASN A 338 3.85 13.44 9.95
CA ASN A 338 3.16 14.02 8.79
C ASN A 338 3.01 15.54 8.90
N PHE A 339 3.18 16.24 7.77
CA PHE A 339 2.92 17.66 7.68
C PHE A 339 1.41 17.94 7.64
N GLY A 340 0.93 18.80 8.53
CA GLY A 340 -0.50 19.11 8.58
C GLY A 340 -0.97 19.86 7.33
N THR A 341 -2.08 19.43 6.71
CA THR A 341 -2.57 19.96 5.43
C THR A 341 -2.75 21.48 5.39
N LYS A 342 -3.22 22.09 6.50
CA LYS A 342 -3.51 23.54 6.59
C LYS A 342 -2.32 24.38 7.05
N LYS A 343 -1.63 23.96 8.12
CA LYS A 343 -0.56 24.76 8.75
C LYS A 343 0.83 24.38 8.28
N LYS A 344 0.97 23.25 7.58
CA LYS A 344 2.21 22.75 6.99
C LYS A 344 3.34 22.65 8.02
N LEU A 345 2.99 22.19 9.22
CA LEU A 345 3.89 21.92 10.34
C LEU A 345 3.94 20.42 10.60
N ALA A 346 5.12 19.93 10.98
CA ALA A 346 5.39 18.58 11.42
C ALA A 346 6.05 18.59 12.81
N ILE A 347 5.86 17.52 13.58
CA ILE A 347 6.63 17.27 14.79
C ILE A 347 7.91 16.52 14.38
N VAL A 348 9.04 17.00 14.87
CA VAL A 348 10.36 16.38 14.66
C VAL A 348 10.96 15.98 16.00
N SER A 349 11.83 14.97 16.03
CA SER A 349 12.53 14.58 17.25
C SER A 349 14.04 14.50 17.10
N GLN A 350 14.77 14.82 18.17
CA GLN A 350 16.22 14.63 18.29
C GLN A 350 16.56 13.99 19.63
N ARG A 351 17.67 13.26 19.66
CA ARG A 351 18.24 12.73 20.90
C ARG A 351 19.23 13.75 21.46
N ILE A 352 18.94 14.31 22.62
CA ILE A 352 19.78 15.30 23.31
C ILE A 352 20.00 14.78 24.73
N ASP A 353 21.28 14.64 25.12
CA ASP A 353 21.70 14.05 26.40
C ASP A 353 21.01 12.71 26.70
N GLY A 354 20.88 11.86 25.68
CA GLY A 354 20.28 10.53 25.76
C GLY A 354 18.74 10.52 25.78
N ARG A 355 18.06 11.66 25.76
CA ARG A 355 16.59 11.79 25.78
C ARG A 355 16.04 12.21 24.43
N PHE A 356 14.88 11.69 24.05
CA PHE A 356 14.13 12.18 22.90
C PHE A 356 13.43 13.49 23.26
N LEU A 357 13.80 14.57 22.58
CA LEU A 357 13.15 15.86 22.67
C LEU A 357 12.53 16.21 21.31
N PHE A 358 11.37 16.84 21.37
CA PHE A 358 10.52 17.15 20.23
C PHE A 358 10.57 18.63 19.92
N GLY A 359 10.45 18.95 18.64
CA GLY A 359 10.37 20.29 18.07
C GLY A 359 9.31 20.36 16.97
N LEU A 360 9.21 21.53 16.35
CA LEU A 360 8.30 21.77 15.23
C LEU A 360 9.09 22.25 14.02
N ALA A 361 8.82 21.65 12.86
CA ALA A 361 9.41 22.05 11.59
C ALA A 361 8.32 22.42 10.57
N ASN A 362 8.65 23.31 9.63
CA ASN A 362 7.78 23.67 8.52
C ASN A 362 8.25 23.06 7.18
N LEU A 363 7.42 23.15 6.14
CA LEU A 363 7.75 22.62 4.81
C LEU A 363 8.93 23.31 4.11
N LYS A 364 9.42 24.44 4.63
CA LYS A 364 10.65 25.08 4.12
C LYS A 364 11.91 24.49 4.74
N GLY A 365 11.76 23.49 5.60
CA GLY A 365 12.87 22.89 6.34
C GLY A 365 13.30 23.67 7.59
N GLU A 366 12.55 24.72 7.95
CA GLU A 366 12.91 25.56 9.09
C GLU A 366 12.35 24.95 10.38
N LEU A 367 13.21 24.82 11.39
CA LEU A 367 12.81 24.45 12.74
C LEU A 367 12.15 25.67 13.41
N VAL A 368 10.82 25.72 13.39
CA VAL A 368 10.05 26.84 13.98
C VAL A 368 10.03 26.76 15.50
N ALA A 369 10.13 25.56 16.08
CA ALA A 369 10.35 25.37 17.51
C ALA A 369 11.50 24.37 17.74
N PRO A 370 12.51 24.70 18.56
CA PRO A 370 13.66 23.81 18.79
C PRO A 370 13.23 22.48 19.44
N CYS A 371 14.02 21.44 19.23
CA CYS A 371 13.85 20.14 19.88
C CYS A 371 14.20 20.22 21.37
N GLN A 372 13.29 20.75 22.18
CA GLN A 372 13.48 20.95 23.62
C GLN A 372 12.28 20.52 24.46
N TYR A 373 11.19 20.09 23.82
CA TYR A 373 9.95 19.70 24.48
C TYR A 373 9.98 18.21 24.76
N SER A 374 9.57 17.79 25.96
CA SER A 374 9.45 16.36 26.27
C SER A 374 8.30 15.72 25.50
N GLU A 375 7.27 16.51 25.13
CA GLU A 375 6.14 16.07 24.35
C GLU A 375 5.50 17.22 23.56
N ILE A 376 4.88 16.89 22.42
CA ILE A 376 3.99 17.78 21.66
C ILE A 376 2.70 17.01 21.32
N ASP A 377 1.54 17.67 21.45
CA ASP A 377 0.24 17.02 21.22
C ASP A 377 -0.03 16.71 19.74
N CYS A 378 -0.46 15.48 19.48
CA CYS A 378 -0.79 14.93 18.17
C CYS A 378 -1.92 13.89 18.32
N ALA A 379 -2.53 13.46 17.21
CA ALA A 379 -3.59 12.44 17.25
C ALA A 379 -3.03 11.01 17.33
N THR A 380 -2.00 10.73 16.53
CA THR A 380 -1.25 9.47 16.49
C THR A 380 0.25 9.78 16.44
N THR A 381 1.10 8.77 16.55
CA THR A 381 2.55 8.91 16.44
C THR A 381 3.03 9.39 15.06
N SER A 382 2.21 9.27 14.02
CA SER A 382 2.47 9.76 12.65
C SER A 382 1.75 11.07 12.32
N SER A 383 0.81 11.53 13.16
CA SER A 383 -0.04 12.68 12.85
C SER A 383 0.68 14.02 12.99
N PRO A 384 0.28 15.06 12.25
CA PRO A 384 0.72 16.42 12.53
C PRO A 384 0.34 16.89 13.95
N PRO A 385 0.96 17.99 14.44
CA PRO A 385 0.59 18.57 15.73
C PRO A 385 -0.88 19.02 15.74
N LYS A 386 -1.58 18.77 16.85
CA LYS A 386 -2.96 19.25 17.04
C LYS A 386 -2.98 20.75 17.30
N VAL A 387 -3.61 21.49 16.39
CA VAL A 387 -3.74 22.95 16.48
C VAL A 387 -5.10 23.33 17.08
N ARG A 388 -5.10 24.09 18.18
CA ARG A 388 -6.28 24.64 18.85
C ARG A 388 -6.16 26.15 18.97
N LYS A 389 -7.09 26.89 18.36
CA LYS A 389 -7.06 28.38 18.33
C LYS A 389 -5.69 28.95 17.87
N ASN A 390 -5.08 28.32 16.86
CA ASN A 390 -3.72 28.62 16.36
C ASN A 390 -2.58 28.42 17.38
N LEU A 391 -2.82 27.60 18.40
CA LEU A 391 -1.81 27.19 19.38
C LEU A 391 -1.66 25.68 19.38
N ILE A 392 -0.50 25.20 19.83
CA ILE A 392 -0.14 23.80 19.93
C ILE A 392 0.27 23.53 21.38
N TYR A 393 -0.32 22.50 21.99
CA TYR A 393 0.05 22.09 23.34
C TYR A 393 1.37 21.31 23.32
N ALA A 394 2.23 21.59 24.29
CA ALA A 394 3.47 20.87 24.51
C ALA A 394 3.77 20.76 26.01
N THR A 395 4.72 19.90 26.35
CA THR A 395 5.31 19.83 27.69
C THR A 395 6.80 20.12 27.57
N ASP A 396 7.35 21.03 28.37
CA ASP A 396 8.79 21.32 28.34
C ASP A 396 9.63 20.17 28.92
N ALA A 397 10.96 20.31 28.89
CA ALA A 397 11.88 19.32 29.43
C ALA A 397 11.78 19.11 30.96
N GLN A 398 11.12 20.04 31.67
CA GLN A 398 10.87 19.95 33.11
C GLN A 398 9.51 19.32 33.45
N GLY A 399 8.71 18.97 32.44
CA GLY A 399 7.38 18.40 32.64
C GLY A 399 6.28 19.45 32.83
N LEU A 400 6.53 20.72 32.49
CA LEU A 400 5.58 21.81 32.66
C LEU A 400 4.77 22.06 31.38
N ALA A 401 3.49 22.37 31.56
CA ALA A 401 2.56 22.62 30.47
C ALA A 401 2.93 23.91 29.71
N CYS A 402 2.95 23.81 28.37
CA CYS A 402 3.26 24.88 27.44
C CYS A 402 2.15 25.03 26.40
N MET A 403 1.96 26.27 25.92
CA MET A 403 1.27 26.53 24.66
C MET A 403 2.23 27.23 23.70
N LEU A 404 2.35 26.69 22.48
CA LEU A 404 3.19 27.21 21.42
C LEU A 404 2.33 27.88 20.35
N SER A 405 2.71 29.06 19.88
CA SER A 405 2.18 29.63 18.65
C SER A 405 2.68 28.86 17.42
N LEU A 406 2.08 29.13 16.25
CA LEU A 406 2.47 28.47 14.99
C LEU A 406 3.90 28.79 14.53
N ASP A 407 4.50 29.87 15.04
CA ASP A 407 5.92 30.20 14.87
C ASP A 407 6.80 29.61 15.99
N GLY A 408 6.26 28.68 16.78
CA GLY A 408 6.99 27.89 17.78
C GLY A 408 7.34 28.59 19.09
N LYS A 409 6.86 29.82 19.30
CA LYS A 409 7.12 30.58 20.53
C LYS A 409 6.16 30.20 21.65
N GLN A 410 6.67 30.13 22.88
CA GLN A 410 5.83 29.96 24.05
C GLN A 410 4.94 31.20 24.27
N VAL A 411 3.64 30.97 24.48
CA VAL A 411 2.66 32.04 24.74
C VAL A 411 2.79 32.60 26.16
N PHE A 412 3.25 31.77 27.10
CA PHE A 412 3.49 32.11 28.50
C PHE A 412 4.69 31.33 29.04
N THR A 413 5.27 31.81 30.14
CA THR A 413 6.32 31.08 30.86
C THR A 413 5.73 29.86 31.59
N PRO A 414 6.17 28.63 31.30
CA PRO A 414 5.67 27.42 31.95
C PRO A 414 5.87 27.45 33.47
N GLN A 415 4.83 27.16 34.23
CA GLN A 415 4.85 27.20 35.70
C GLN A 415 4.26 25.95 36.35
N TYR A 416 3.35 25.26 35.65
CA TYR A 416 2.53 24.22 36.24
C TYR A 416 2.61 22.95 35.39
N PRO A 417 2.78 21.77 35.99
CA PRO A 417 2.71 20.51 35.28
C PRO A 417 1.25 20.16 34.92
N PRO A 418 1.02 19.31 33.90
CA PRO A 418 -0.32 18.87 33.53
C PRO A 418 -0.97 18.03 34.64
N ALA A 419 -2.29 18.15 34.78
CA ALA A 419 -3.06 17.43 35.80
C ALA A 419 -3.24 15.94 35.52
N HIS A 420 -3.02 15.50 34.28
CA HIS A 420 -3.17 14.12 33.84
C HIS A 420 -2.09 13.76 32.80
N HIS A 421 -1.84 12.47 32.59
CA HIS A 421 -0.97 11.99 31.51
C HIS A 421 -1.71 11.84 30.16
N LEU A 422 -3.05 11.94 30.17
CA LEU A 422 -3.88 11.75 28.97
C LEU A 422 -4.14 13.11 28.35
N ARG A 423 -3.67 13.32 27.12
CA ARG A 423 -3.75 14.63 26.45
C ARG A 423 -5.17 15.09 26.20
N GLY A 424 -6.08 14.16 25.87
CA GLY A 424 -7.51 14.44 25.73
C GLY A 424 -8.20 14.87 27.03
N VAL A 425 -7.59 14.58 28.19
CA VAL A 425 -8.05 15.10 29.49
C VAL A 425 -7.38 16.45 29.75
N VAL A 426 -6.06 16.56 29.59
CA VAL A 426 -5.30 17.78 29.92
C VAL A 426 -5.73 18.97 29.07
N VAL A 427 -5.92 18.78 27.76
CA VAL A 427 -6.12 19.87 26.81
C VAL A 427 -7.58 19.88 26.37
N GLN A 428 -8.31 20.91 26.80
CA GLN A 428 -9.69 21.16 26.39
C GLN A 428 -9.73 22.23 25.27
N ASP A 429 -10.92 22.55 24.77
CA ASP A 429 -11.08 23.46 23.62
C ASP A 429 -10.59 24.90 23.88
N ASP A 430 -10.62 25.32 25.14
CA ASP A 430 -10.32 26.69 25.56
C ASP A 430 -9.47 26.82 26.83
N PHE A 431 -9.10 25.72 27.47
CA PHE A 431 -8.25 25.71 28.66
C PHE A 431 -7.45 24.40 28.79
N LEU A 432 -6.53 24.39 29.76
CA LEU A 432 -5.71 23.26 30.19
C LEU A 432 -6.02 22.89 31.64
N TYR A 433 -5.98 21.60 31.99
CA TYR A 433 -5.92 21.19 33.38
C TYR A 433 -4.47 21.06 33.86
N VAL A 434 -4.11 21.81 34.89
CA VAL A 434 -2.75 21.89 35.47
C VAL A 434 -2.76 21.69 36.98
N ILE A 435 -1.60 21.42 37.57
CA ILE A 435 -1.44 21.21 39.01
C ILE A 435 -0.78 22.43 39.66
N LYS A 436 -1.37 22.90 40.76
CA LYS A 436 -0.75 23.88 41.65
C LYS A 436 -1.05 23.52 43.10
N ASP A 437 -0.02 23.46 43.93
CA ASP A 437 -0.12 23.22 45.37
C ASP A 437 -0.92 21.96 45.77
N GLY A 438 -0.86 20.90 44.95
CA GLY A 438 -1.59 19.64 45.18
C GLY A 438 -3.05 19.63 44.69
N TRP A 439 -3.48 20.70 44.01
CA TRP A 439 -4.83 20.86 43.47
C TRP A 439 -4.82 20.89 41.94
N ALA A 440 -5.87 20.35 41.34
CA ALA A 440 -6.14 20.47 39.91
C ALA A 440 -6.88 21.79 39.61
N TRP A 441 -6.38 22.53 38.62
CA TRP A 441 -6.90 23.81 38.17
C TRP A 441 -7.16 23.79 36.66
N SER A 442 -8.19 24.49 36.20
CA SER A 442 -8.29 24.92 34.81
C SER A 442 -7.47 26.21 34.63
N MET A 443 -6.75 26.30 33.51
CA MET A 443 -5.88 27.41 33.14
C MET A 443 -6.13 27.77 31.69
N ASP A 444 -6.36 29.05 31.37
CA ASP A 444 -6.52 29.46 29.97
C ASP A 444 -5.19 29.37 29.18
N PHE A 445 -5.26 29.56 27.87
CA PHE A 445 -4.07 29.52 27.01
C PHE A 445 -3.14 30.75 27.15
N THR A 446 -3.45 31.69 28.03
CA THR A 446 -2.53 32.78 28.43
C THR A 446 -1.73 32.44 29.69
N GLY A 447 -2.02 31.32 30.34
CA GLY A 447 -1.40 30.88 31.58
C GLY A 447 -2.11 31.37 32.84
N ALA A 448 -3.29 31.99 32.70
CA ALA A 448 -4.08 32.45 33.85
C ALA A 448 -4.92 31.30 34.42
N LEU A 449 -4.80 31.06 35.73
CA LEU A 449 -5.63 30.09 36.44
C LEU A 449 -7.07 30.60 36.54
N LEU A 450 -8.03 29.76 36.17
CA LEU A 450 -9.45 30.10 36.10
C LEU A 450 -10.20 29.54 37.31
N GLN A 451 -10.25 28.21 37.44
CA GLN A 451 -11.05 27.52 38.45
C GLN A 451 -10.30 26.34 39.07
N GLN A 452 -10.41 26.20 40.40
CA GLN A 452 -9.94 25.05 41.14
C GLN A 452 -11.03 23.96 41.17
N HIS A 453 -10.67 22.71 40.89
CA HIS A 453 -11.64 21.60 40.83
C HIS A 453 -11.62 20.71 42.09
N GLY A 454 -10.43 20.31 42.53
CA GLY A 454 -10.26 19.37 43.64
C GLY A 454 -8.79 18.98 43.85
N THR A 455 -8.52 18.12 44.83
CA THR A 455 -7.17 17.56 44.97
C THR A 455 -6.81 16.76 43.72
N VAL A 456 -5.52 16.66 43.38
CA VAL A 456 -5.09 15.93 42.17
C VAL A 456 -5.57 14.48 42.18
N GLU A 457 -5.56 13.83 43.35
CA GLU A 457 -6.03 12.44 43.51
C GLU A 457 -7.53 12.31 43.23
N ALA A 458 -8.35 13.20 43.82
CA ALA A 458 -9.79 13.20 43.58
C ALA A 458 -10.11 13.50 42.11
N PHE A 459 -9.43 14.47 41.50
CA PHE A 459 -9.59 14.79 40.08
C PHE A 459 -9.26 13.59 39.18
N LYS A 460 -8.15 12.90 39.41
CA LYS A 460 -7.77 11.70 38.64
C LYS A 460 -8.77 10.56 38.83
N ALA A 461 -9.27 10.35 40.05
CA ALA A 461 -10.29 9.36 40.34
C ALA A 461 -11.61 9.67 39.59
N ASP A 462 -12.05 10.93 39.60
CA ASP A 462 -13.25 11.37 38.90
C ASP A 462 -13.14 11.19 37.38
N ILE A 463 -12.01 11.61 36.79
CA ILE A 463 -11.73 11.40 35.36
C ILE A 463 -11.72 9.91 35.02
N THR A 464 -11.09 9.09 35.85
CA THR A 464 -11.05 7.64 35.64
C THR A 464 -12.45 7.04 35.68
N ALA A 465 -13.28 7.43 36.65
CA ALA A 465 -14.67 6.99 36.75
C ALA A 465 -15.50 7.42 35.53
N GLN A 466 -15.33 8.65 35.05
CA GLN A 466 -16.00 9.16 33.84
C GLN A 466 -15.57 8.40 32.58
N LEU A 467 -14.26 8.18 32.39
CA LEU A 467 -13.73 7.43 31.26
C LEU A 467 -14.21 5.98 31.29
N SER A 468 -14.20 5.33 32.45
CA SER A 468 -14.76 3.98 32.61
C SER A 468 -16.25 3.95 32.25
N ALA A 469 -17.05 4.91 32.72
CA ALA A 469 -18.46 4.98 32.37
C ALA A 469 -18.68 5.22 30.86
N ALA A 470 -17.91 6.12 30.24
CA ALA A 470 -18.02 6.42 28.82
C ALA A 470 -17.62 5.23 27.93
N MET A 471 -16.66 4.43 28.36
CA MET A 471 -16.23 3.20 27.66
C MET A 471 -17.11 1.98 27.97
N GLY A 472 -18.18 2.12 28.78
CA GLY A 472 -18.97 0.98 29.24
C GLY A 472 -18.24 0.06 30.23
N LEU A 473 -17.00 0.41 30.61
CA LEU A 473 -16.15 -0.26 31.59
C LEU A 473 -16.52 0.11 33.03
N SER A 474 -17.53 0.96 33.25
CA SER A 474 -18.16 1.07 34.55
C SER A 474 -18.68 -0.31 34.89
N ARG A 475 -17.96 -1.03 35.76
CA ARG A 475 -18.31 -2.38 36.22
C ARG A 475 -19.83 -2.43 36.41
N GLN A 476 -20.54 -3.06 35.47
CA GLN A 476 -21.75 -3.76 35.88
C GLN A 476 -21.26 -4.63 37.02
N LYS A 477 -21.86 -4.43 38.20
CA LYS A 477 -21.48 -5.10 39.43
C LYS A 477 -21.36 -6.59 39.08
N ALA A 478 -20.13 -7.10 38.98
CA ALA A 478 -19.91 -8.49 38.63
C ALA A 478 -20.75 -9.30 39.61
N ALA A 479 -21.62 -10.17 39.09
CA ALA A 479 -22.27 -11.15 39.95
C ALA A 479 -21.15 -11.80 40.78
N PRO A 480 -21.31 -11.97 42.11
CA PRO A 480 -20.27 -12.55 42.94
C PRO A 480 -19.80 -13.84 42.27
N LYS A 481 -18.53 -13.85 41.82
CA LYS A 481 -17.92 -15.05 41.26
C LYS A 481 -17.77 -16.01 42.43
N ASN A 482 -18.49 -17.12 42.38
CA ASN A 482 -18.25 -18.21 43.31
C ASN A 482 -17.00 -18.96 42.81
N SER A 483 -16.13 -19.33 43.74
CA SER A 483 -15.02 -20.24 43.50
C SER A 483 -15.17 -21.47 44.38
N TYR A 484 -14.63 -22.59 43.91
CA TYR A 484 -14.73 -23.88 44.59
C TYR A 484 -13.36 -24.55 44.62
N THR A 485 -13.00 -25.15 45.76
CA THR A 485 -11.76 -25.93 45.88
C THR A 485 -11.94 -27.35 45.33
N PRO A 486 -10.86 -28.07 44.97
CA PRO A 486 -10.95 -29.46 44.52
C PRO A 486 -11.76 -30.36 45.46
N THR A 487 -11.57 -30.17 46.78
CA THR A 487 -12.29 -30.96 47.80
C THR A 487 -13.80 -30.69 47.76
N GLN A 488 -14.22 -29.44 47.54
CA GLN A 488 -15.64 -29.09 47.44
C GLN A 488 -16.26 -29.70 46.19
N ILE A 489 -15.55 -29.64 45.07
CA ILE A 489 -15.96 -30.20 43.78
C ILE A 489 -16.09 -31.72 43.88
N LEU A 490 -15.08 -32.44 44.39
CA LEU A 490 -15.12 -33.90 44.54
C LEU A 490 -16.25 -34.40 45.46
N GLN A 491 -16.65 -33.63 46.47
CA GLN A 491 -17.72 -34.01 47.40
C GLN A 491 -19.13 -33.82 46.81
N GLN A 492 -19.30 -32.89 45.86
CA GLN A 492 -20.60 -32.47 45.36
C GLN A 492 -20.81 -32.83 43.88
N ALA A 493 -19.76 -33.16 43.14
CA ALA A 493 -19.83 -33.60 41.76
C ALA A 493 -20.47 -35.00 41.67
N GLY A 494 -21.69 -35.08 41.13
CA GLY A 494 -22.33 -36.35 40.82
C GLY A 494 -21.66 -37.01 39.62
N ARG A 495 -21.02 -38.17 39.82
CA ARG A 495 -20.36 -38.93 38.74
C ARG A 495 -21.29 -39.28 37.58
N GLU A 496 -22.57 -39.59 37.87
CA GLU A 496 -23.59 -39.82 36.84
C GLU A 496 -23.91 -38.57 36.02
N GLN A 497 -23.86 -37.39 36.65
CA GLN A 497 -24.08 -36.10 35.99
C GLN A 497 -22.90 -35.74 35.08
N LEU A 498 -21.67 -35.89 35.58
CA LEU A 498 -20.45 -35.71 34.78
C LEU A 498 -20.44 -36.65 33.57
N PHE A 499 -20.82 -37.91 33.77
CA PHE A 499 -20.91 -38.89 32.67
C PHE A 499 -21.98 -38.50 31.64
N ALA A 500 -23.17 -38.10 32.08
CA ALA A 500 -24.23 -37.66 31.17
C ALA A 500 -23.80 -36.44 30.32
N MET A 501 -23.01 -35.54 30.88
CA MET A 501 -22.45 -34.38 30.18
C MET A 501 -21.33 -34.77 29.22
N ALA A 502 -20.37 -35.58 29.67
CA ALA A 502 -19.28 -36.08 28.85
C ALA A 502 -19.81 -36.85 27.63
N ALA A 503 -20.85 -37.66 27.81
CA ALA A 503 -21.49 -38.39 26.74
C ALA A 503 -22.13 -37.48 25.68
N LEU A 504 -22.58 -36.28 26.03
CA LEU A 504 -23.13 -35.32 25.07
C LEU A 504 -22.01 -34.58 24.31
N LEU A 505 -20.93 -34.19 24.99
CA LEU A 505 -19.75 -33.56 24.39
C LEU A 505 -18.99 -34.51 23.47
N LEU A 506 -18.89 -35.78 23.85
CA LEU A 506 -18.14 -36.81 23.14
C LEU A 506 -19.06 -37.64 22.22
N GLN A 507 -20.10 -37.00 21.68
CA GLN A 507 -20.95 -37.50 20.60
C GLN A 507 -21.59 -38.88 20.86
N GLY A 508 -21.85 -39.20 22.12
CA GLY A 508 -22.46 -40.44 22.58
C GLY A 508 -21.50 -41.61 22.80
N ASP A 509 -20.19 -41.41 22.66
CA ASP A 509 -19.18 -42.43 22.96
C ASP A 509 -19.09 -42.64 24.47
N ARG A 510 -19.56 -43.81 24.94
CA ARG A 510 -19.63 -44.13 26.36
C ARG A 510 -18.26 -44.46 26.96
N GLU A 511 -17.35 -45.06 26.19
CA GLU A 511 -16.03 -45.43 26.69
C GLU A 511 -15.18 -44.18 26.85
N LEU A 512 -15.24 -43.29 25.84
CA LEU A 512 -14.55 -42.02 25.87
C LEU A 512 -15.12 -41.07 26.92
N ALA A 513 -16.45 -41.02 27.08
CA ALA A 513 -17.09 -40.27 28.15
C ALA A 513 -16.69 -40.76 29.54
N GLN A 514 -16.62 -42.08 29.74
CA GLN A 514 -16.16 -42.65 31.01
C GLN A 514 -14.71 -42.25 31.29
N ARG A 515 -13.84 -42.37 30.28
CA ARG A 515 -12.42 -41.99 30.38
C ARG A 515 -12.24 -40.49 30.67
N CYS A 516 -13.02 -39.62 30.05
CA CYS A 516 -12.99 -38.18 30.28
C CYS A 516 -13.31 -37.86 31.74
N VAL A 517 -14.37 -38.46 32.30
CA VAL A 517 -14.78 -38.27 33.70
C VAL A 517 -13.71 -38.81 34.66
N ASP A 518 -13.10 -39.95 34.34
CA ASP A 518 -12.04 -40.54 35.17
C ASP A 518 -10.82 -39.64 35.24
N ILE A 519 -10.31 -39.19 34.09
CA ILE A 519 -9.17 -38.26 34.04
C ILE A 519 -9.50 -36.96 34.78
N THR A 520 -10.67 -36.37 34.55
CA THR A 520 -11.07 -35.11 35.21
C THR A 520 -11.06 -35.25 36.74
N LEU A 521 -11.55 -36.38 37.26
CA LEU A 521 -11.60 -36.62 38.71
C LEU A 521 -10.25 -37.01 39.31
N GLU A 522 -9.40 -37.72 38.55
CA GLU A 522 -8.03 -38.06 38.93
C GLU A 522 -7.15 -36.80 39.01
N GLU A 523 -7.15 -35.96 37.97
CA GLU A 523 -6.42 -34.69 37.95
C GLU A 523 -6.86 -33.78 39.11
N LEU A 524 -8.17 -33.63 39.30
CA LEU A 524 -8.71 -32.83 40.40
C LEU A 524 -8.36 -33.38 41.80
N ALA A 525 -8.15 -34.70 41.94
CA ALA A 525 -7.73 -35.29 43.21
C ALA A 525 -6.24 -35.10 43.50
N GLU A 526 -5.43 -34.85 42.48
CA GLU A 526 -3.99 -34.61 42.56
C GLU A 526 -3.63 -33.10 42.65
N ASP A 527 -4.57 -32.22 42.31
CA ASP A 527 -4.42 -30.76 42.35
C ASP A 527 -4.28 -30.19 43.78
N ASP A 528 -3.71 -28.98 43.88
CA ASP A 528 -3.54 -28.28 45.16
C ASP A 528 -4.91 -28.06 45.84
N PRO A 529 -5.13 -28.54 47.08
CA PRO A 529 -6.41 -28.37 47.78
C PRO A 529 -6.81 -26.91 48.02
N HIS A 530 -5.89 -25.96 47.83
CA HIS A 530 -6.11 -24.52 47.91
C HIS A 530 -6.34 -23.84 46.55
N GLU A 531 -6.22 -24.56 45.43
CA GLU A 531 -6.56 -24.05 44.10
C GLU A 531 -8.05 -23.73 44.03
N GLU A 532 -8.41 -22.65 43.35
CA GLU A 532 -9.79 -22.16 43.25
C GLU A 532 -10.27 -22.22 41.80
N TYR A 533 -11.29 -23.04 41.53
CA TYR A 533 -11.94 -23.11 40.22
C TYR A 533 -13.16 -22.21 40.19
N GLU A 534 -13.22 -21.33 39.18
CA GLU A 534 -14.33 -20.41 39.01
C GLU A 534 -15.58 -21.12 38.43
N GLY A 535 -16.76 -20.76 38.95
CA GLY A 535 -18.04 -21.18 38.37
C GLY A 535 -19.22 -20.48 39.04
N ALA A 536 -20.26 -20.13 38.27
CA ALA A 536 -21.48 -19.55 38.86
C ALA A 536 -22.16 -20.51 39.86
N THR A 537 -22.03 -21.82 39.60
CA THR A 537 -22.38 -22.92 40.49
C THR A 537 -21.26 -23.97 40.47
N ILE A 538 -21.32 -24.95 41.37
CA ILE A 538 -20.35 -26.05 41.40
C ILE A 538 -20.44 -26.93 40.15
N GLU A 539 -21.64 -27.08 39.59
CA GLU A 539 -21.88 -27.77 38.32
C GLU A 539 -21.25 -27.03 37.14
N ALA A 540 -21.21 -25.69 37.18
CA ALA A 540 -20.52 -24.89 36.18
C ALA A 540 -19.01 -25.12 36.22
N ALA A 541 -18.41 -25.13 37.42
CA ALA A 541 -16.99 -25.40 37.61
C ALA A 541 -16.62 -26.83 37.17
N CYS A 542 -17.42 -27.82 37.56
CA CYS A 542 -17.33 -29.20 37.07
C CYS A 542 -17.34 -29.30 35.54
N PHE A 543 -18.19 -28.51 34.89
CA PHE A 543 -18.33 -28.57 33.44
C PHE A 543 -17.14 -27.96 32.70
N PHE A 544 -16.56 -26.88 33.21
CA PHE A 544 -15.32 -26.32 32.64
C PHE A 544 -14.14 -27.28 32.77
N LEU A 545 -14.02 -27.96 33.92
CA LEU A 545 -13.01 -29.01 34.11
C LEU A 545 -13.20 -30.16 33.12
N LEU A 546 -14.42 -30.68 33.01
CA LEU A 546 -14.76 -31.76 32.10
C LEU A 546 -14.48 -31.40 30.64
N TRP A 547 -14.78 -30.15 30.27
CA TRP A 547 -14.45 -29.62 28.95
C TRP A 547 -12.96 -29.51 28.72
N SER A 548 -12.21 -28.98 29.69
CA SER A 548 -10.76 -28.84 29.60
C SER A 548 -10.14 -30.20 29.30
N THR A 549 -10.56 -31.25 30.01
CA THR A 549 -10.13 -32.62 29.75
C THR A 549 -10.57 -33.11 28.36
N ALA A 550 -11.83 -32.88 27.96
CA ALA A 550 -12.32 -33.28 26.63
C ALA A 550 -11.56 -32.58 25.48
N ALA A 551 -11.22 -31.30 25.64
CA ALA A 551 -10.54 -30.48 24.66
C ALA A 551 -9.03 -30.74 24.63
N HIS A 552 -8.34 -30.53 25.75
CA HIS A 552 -6.88 -30.51 25.82
C HIS A 552 -6.26 -31.90 25.97
N VAL A 553 -6.97 -32.86 26.57
CA VAL A 553 -6.43 -34.22 26.80
C VAL A 553 -6.95 -35.20 25.76
N LEU A 554 -8.21 -35.07 25.33
CA LEU A 554 -8.84 -36.00 24.40
C LEU A 554 -9.01 -35.46 22.97
N GLY A 555 -8.75 -34.17 22.72
CA GLY A 555 -8.77 -33.58 21.38
C GLY A 555 -10.17 -33.33 20.80
N HIS A 556 -11.24 -33.35 21.62
CA HIS A 556 -12.62 -33.21 21.15
C HIS A 556 -13.23 -31.82 21.38
N GLY A 557 -12.37 -30.81 21.48
CA GLY A 557 -12.72 -29.40 21.63
C GLY A 557 -11.46 -28.54 21.65
N THR A 558 -11.61 -27.22 21.60
CA THR A 558 -10.49 -26.28 21.69
C THR A 558 -10.90 -24.96 22.33
N THR A 559 -9.91 -24.12 22.63
CA THR A 559 -10.09 -22.74 23.08
C THR A 559 -9.37 -21.79 22.14
N LEU A 560 -10.08 -20.76 21.65
CA LEU A 560 -9.51 -19.72 20.79
C LEU A 560 -9.67 -18.34 21.43
N ASP A 561 -8.61 -17.55 21.40
CA ASP A 561 -8.68 -16.11 21.70
C ASP A 561 -9.38 -15.38 20.55
N TRP A 562 -10.11 -14.29 20.85
CA TRP A 562 -10.82 -13.52 19.81
C TRP A 562 -9.90 -12.98 18.70
N LYS A 563 -8.60 -12.84 18.97
CA LYS A 563 -7.58 -12.41 17.99
C LYS A 563 -7.00 -13.55 17.16
N ALA A 564 -7.22 -14.80 17.55
CA ALA A 564 -6.68 -15.99 16.88
C ALA A 564 -7.53 -16.39 15.67
N ILE A 565 -7.83 -15.43 14.80
CA ILE A 565 -8.69 -15.60 13.63
C ILE A 565 -8.05 -16.57 12.62
N ASP A 566 -6.73 -16.52 12.50
CA ASP A 566 -5.91 -17.41 11.67
C ASP A 566 -6.00 -18.89 12.07
N GLU A 567 -6.36 -19.19 13.32
CA GLU A 567 -6.55 -20.57 13.79
C GLU A 567 -7.89 -21.20 13.35
N VAL A 568 -8.84 -20.40 12.87
CA VAL A 568 -10.12 -20.88 12.31
C VAL A 568 -9.87 -21.80 11.11
N ALA A 569 -8.98 -21.40 10.20
CA ALA A 569 -8.63 -22.20 9.01
C ALA A 569 -7.98 -23.55 9.38
N ARG A 570 -7.48 -23.69 10.62
CA ARG A 570 -6.81 -24.88 11.13
C ARG A 570 -7.65 -25.63 12.16
N ILE A 571 -8.95 -25.35 12.27
CA ILE A 571 -9.80 -25.93 13.33
C ILE A 571 -9.77 -27.47 13.35
N GLY A 572 -9.62 -28.14 12.20
CA GLY A 572 -9.49 -29.59 12.12
C GLY A 572 -8.19 -30.16 12.72
N GLN A 573 -7.19 -29.32 12.99
CA GLN A 573 -5.98 -29.68 13.74
C GLN A 573 -6.18 -29.57 15.26
N HIS A 574 -7.17 -28.76 15.68
CA HIS A 574 -7.48 -28.48 17.07
C HIS A 574 -8.59 -29.36 17.64
N ILE A 575 -9.53 -29.78 16.79
CA ILE A 575 -10.61 -30.71 17.13
C ILE A 575 -10.45 -31.96 16.26
N ASP A 576 -9.99 -33.05 16.86
CA ASP A 576 -9.80 -34.36 16.22
C ASP A 576 -11.16 -34.99 15.90
N LEU A 577 -11.71 -34.55 14.77
CA LEU A 577 -12.99 -34.99 14.25
C LEU A 577 -12.89 -35.17 12.74
N PRO A 578 -13.16 -36.39 12.21
CA PRO A 578 -13.04 -36.65 10.77
C PRO A 578 -13.84 -35.70 9.87
N ALA A 579 -14.96 -35.16 10.36
CA ALA A 579 -15.81 -34.21 9.64
C ALA A 579 -15.20 -32.81 9.48
N LEU A 580 -14.05 -32.52 10.11
CA LEU A 580 -13.33 -31.25 9.99
C LEU A 580 -12.02 -31.36 9.19
N HIS A 581 -11.62 -32.56 8.77
CA HIS A 581 -10.34 -32.78 8.09
C HIS A 581 -10.27 -32.15 6.69
N ASP A 582 -11.42 -31.95 6.05
CA ASP A 582 -11.56 -31.33 4.72
C ASP A 582 -12.11 -29.91 4.79
N PHE A 583 -12.26 -29.35 5.99
CA PHE A 583 -12.69 -27.96 6.16
C PHE A 583 -11.62 -27.00 5.61
N GLN A 584 -12.06 -26.07 4.76
CA GLN A 584 -11.24 -24.95 4.26
C GLN A 584 -12.01 -23.65 4.48
N TRP A 585 -11.33 -22.64 5.01
CA TRP A 585 -11.88 -21.31 5.16
C TRP A 585 -11.32 -20.40 4.06
N VAL A 586 -12.20 -19.81 3.26
CA VAL A 586 -11.82 -18.95 2.12
C VAL A 586 -12.30 -17.53 2.39
N ASP A 587 -11.38 -16.65 2.80
CA ASP A 587 -11.66 -15.29 3.30
C ASP A 587 -12.55 -14.44 2.38
N ARG A 588 -12.46 -14.64 1.05
CA ARG A 588 -13.26 -13.90 0.05
C ARG A 588 -14.75 -14.28 0.02
N GLU A 589 -15.11 -15.48 0.47
CA GLU A 589 -16.48 -16.00 0.37
C GLU A 589 -17.18 -16.07 1.73
N ASP A 590 -16.42 -16.35 2.80
CA ASP A 590 -16.97 -16.58 4.14
C ASP A 590 -16.85 -15.38 5.09
N GLY A 591 -16.06 -14.35 4.75
CA GLY A 591 -15.72 -13.22 5.61
C GLY A 591 -14.38 -13.41 6.34
N ASP A 592 -13.90 -12.37 7.02
CA ASP A 592 -12.52 -12.26 7.54
C ASP A 592 -12.43 -12.10 9.08
N ASN A 593 -13.53 -12.37 9.80
CA ASN A 593 -13.62 -12.21 11.25
C ASN A 593 -14.06 -13.50 11.95
N MET A 594 -13.88 -13.54 13.27
CA MET A 594 -14.14 -14.74 14.09
C MET A 594 -15.59 -15.26 13.94
N ASP A 595 -16.60 -14.38 13.97
CA ASP A 595 -18.00 -14.79 13.85
C ASP A 595 -18.30 -15.40 12.47
N ALA A 596 -17.73 -14.82 11.41
CA ALA A 596 -17.77 -15.35 10.05
C ALA A 596 -17.12 -16.75 9.96
N GLY A 597 -15.94 -16.90 10.56
CA GLY A 597 -15.23 -18.18 10.65
C GLY A 597 -16.02 -19.27 11.37
N LEU A 598 -16.58 -18.97 12.54
CA LEU A 598 -17.40 -19.93 13.30
C LEU A 598 -18.68 -20.32 12.55
N ALA A 599 -19.31 -19.37 11.83
CA ALA A 599 -20.46 -19.66 10.99
C ALA A 599 -20.10 -20.57 9.79
N ALA A 600 -18.91 -20.41 9.21
CA ALA A 600 -18.41 -21.27 8.14
C ALA A 600 -18.19 -22.71 8.65
N ILE A 601 -17.56 -22.87 9.83
CA ILE A 601 -17.37 -24.18 10.47
C ILE A 601 -18.73 -24.85 10.76
N ALA A 602 -19.68 -24.11 11.32
CA ALA A 602 -21.02 -24.63 11.60
C ALA A 602 -21.75 -25.10 10.33
N ARG A 603 -21.61 -24.35 9.23
CA ARG A 603 -22.17 -24.71 7.92
C ARG A 603 -21.53 -25.99 7.36
N HIS A 604 -20.22 -26.15 7.53
CA HIS A 604 -19.49 -27.35 7.12
C HIS A 604 -19.91 -28.60 7.93
N LEU A 605 -20.18 -28.43 9.22
CA LEU A 605 -20.59 -29.53 10.10
C LEU A 605 -22.05 -29.98 9.91
N ALA A 606 -22.93 -29.08 9.46
CA ALA A 606 -24.38 -29.36 9.37
C ALA A 606 -24.75 -30.57 8.49
N PRO A 607 -24.16 -30.81 7.30
CA PRO A 607 -24.41 -32.01 6.49
C PRO A 607 -24.07 -33.33 7.19
N HIS A 608 -23.14 -33.30 8.16
CA HIS A 608 -22.75 -34.47 8.95
C HIS A 608 -23.69 -34.71 10.14
N GLY A 609 -24.75 -33.90 10.30
CA GLY A 609 -25.66 -33.97 11.44
C GLY A 609 -25.00 -33.52 12.75
N LEU A 610 -23.97 -32.66 12.65
CA LEU A 610 -23.20 -32.12 13.77
C LEU A 610 -23.48 -30.62 13.95
N ARG A 611 -23.23 -30.10 15.14
CA ARG A 611 -23.36 -28.68 15.46
C ARG A 611 -22.14 -28.18 16.23
N LEU A 612 -21.70 -26.98 15.86
CA LEU A 612 -20.66 -26.27 16.60
C LEU A 612 -21.29 -25.64 17.85
N VAL A 613 -20.57 -25.73 18.96
CA VAL A 613 -20.98 -25.17 20.23
C VAL A 613 -19.86 -24.28 20.75
N ASN A 614 -20.19 -23.04 21.09
CA ASN A 614 -19.38 -22.23 21.97
C ASN A 614 -19.97 -22.31 23.38
N MET A 615 -19.27 -22.95 24.32
CA MET A 615 -19.83 -23.26 25.63
C MET A 615 -20.02 -22.06 26.57
N HIS A 616 -19.27 -20.98 26.37
CA HIS A 616 -19.30 -19.81 27.23
C HIS A 616 -19.13 -18.53 26.42
N GLY A 617 -20.08 -17.62 26.53
CA GLY A 617 -20.02 -16.29 25.91
C GLY A 617 -19.23 -15.30 26.76
N GLY A 618 -17.93 -15.53 26.91
CA GLY A 618 -16.99 -14.49 27.38
C GLY A 618 -16.66 -13.54 26.23
N GLU A 619 -16.26 -12.30 26.54
CA GLU A 619 -15.97 -11.29 25.50
C GLU A 619 -14.68 -11.57 24.72
N ASP A 620 -13.74 -12.35 25.28
CA ASP A 620 -12.38 -12.50 24.73
C ASP A 620 -11.95 -13.94 24.38
N THR A 621 -12.70 -14.99 24.75
CA THR A 621 -12.30 -16.40 24.53
C THR A 621 -13.48 -17.29 24.16
N TYR A 622 -13.29 -18.10 23.12
CA TYR A 622 -14.26 -19.05 22.58
C TYR A 622 -13.92 -20.47 23.02
N TYR A 623 -14.87 -21.18 23.61
CA TYR A 623 -14.74 -22.57 24.05
C TYR A 623 -15.49 -23.47 23.07
N LEU A 624 -14.80 -23.90 22.01
CA LEU A 624 -15.37 -24.54 20.83
C LEU A 624 -15.35 -26.07 20.86
N GLY A 625 -16.46 -26.69 20.49
CA GLY A 625 -16.62 -28.14 20.50
C GLY A 625 -17.82 -28.57 19.67
N VAL A 626 -17.98 -29.87 19.47
CA VAL A 626 -18.93 -30.39 18.48
C VAL A 626 -19.86 -31.43 19.10
N VAL A 627 -21.18 -31.19 18.98
CA VAL A 627 -22.22 -32.11 19.46
C VAL A 627 -23.03 -32.67 18.29
N ARG A 628 -23.66 -33.83 18.49
CA ARG A 628 -24.63 -34.34 17.51
C ARG A 628 -25.87 -33.45 17.46
N GLY A 629 -26.37 -33.15 16.27
CA GLY A 629 -27.52 -32.27 16.08
C GLY A 629 -28.77 -32.74 16.82
N GLN A 630 -28.97 -34.07 16.94
CA GLN A 630 -30.07 -34.66 17.72
C GLN A 630 -29.93 -34.45 19.25
N ASP A 631 -28.70 -34.28 19.73
CA ASP A 631 -28.39 -34.14 21.16
C ASP A 631 -28.27 -32.67 21.60
N ALA A 632 -28.24 -31.73 20.66
CA ALA A 632 -28.05 -30.30 20.94
C ALA A 632 -29.08 -29.73 21.93
N ALA A 633 -30.35 -30.17 21.85
CA ALA A 633 -31.39 -29.77 22.79
C ALA A 633 -31.15 -30.33 24.20
N ALA A 634 -30.64 -31.56 24.31
CA ALA A 634 -30.29 -32.17 25.59
C ALA A 634 -29.05 -31.49 26.19
N PHE A 635 -28.05 -31.20 25.36
CA PHE A 635 -26.85 -30.46 25.74
C PHE A 635 -27.18 -29.06 26.29
N SER A 636 -27.96 -28.25 25.54
CA SER A 636 -28.35 -26.92 26.01
C SER A 636 -29.13 -26.95 27.31
N LYS A 637 -30.02 -27.94 27.49
CA LYS A 637 -30.76 -28.11 28.75
C LYS A 637 -29.81 -28.36 29.92
N VAL A 638 -28.82 -29.21 29.74
CA VAL A 638 -27.86 -29.59 30.79
C VAL A 638 -26.88 -28.45 31.08
N ALA A 639 -26.40 -27.74 30.06
CA ALA A 639 -25.57 -26.54 30.23
C ALA A 639 -26.32 -25.41 30.96
N LEU A 640 -27.59 -25.17 30.62
CA LEU A 640 -28.42 -24.17 31.32
C LEU A 640 -28.69 -24.54 32.78
N GLN A 641 -28.83 -25.83 33.09
CA GLN A 641 -28.94 -26.32 34.47
C GLN A 641 -27.66 -26.03 35.28
N ALA A 642 -26.50 -26.06 34.64
CA ALA A 642 -25.22 -25.64 35.20
C ALA A 642 -24.98 -24.12 35.13
N ALA A 643 -26.01 -23.31 34.89
CA ALA A 643 -25.93 -21.85 34.74
C ALA A 643 -25.00 -21.34 33.62
N LEU A 644 -24.71 -22.18 32.62
CA LEU A 644 -23.96 -21.82 31.42
C LEU A 644 -24.91 -21.40 30.30
N ARG A 645 -24.41 -20.58 29.39
CA ARG A 645 -25.17 -20.07 28.24
C ARG A 645 -24.44 -20.42 26.94
N PRO A 646 -24.51 -21.70 26.50
CA PRO A 646 -23.86 -22.09 25.27
C PRO A 646 -24.52 -21.42 24.07
N VAL A 647 -23.73 -21.00 23.10
CA VAL A 647 -24.18 -20.58 21.78
C VAL A 647 -24.05 -21.79 20.86
N LEU A 648 -25.18 -22.26 20.34
CA LEU A 648 -25.23 -23.30 19.32
C LEU A 648 -25.29 -22.62 17.95
N LEU A 649 -24.33 -22.92 17.09
CA LEU A 649 -24.24 -22.40 15.72
C LEU A 649 -24.71 -23.45 14.72
#